data_AF-A0A401J7S1-F1
#
_entry.id   AF-A0A401J7S1-F1
#
_cell.length_a   1.000
_cell.length_b   1.000
_cell.length_c   1.000
_cell.angle_alpha   90.00
_cell.angle_beta   90.00
_cell.angle_gamma   90.00
#
_symmetry.space_group_name_H-M   'P 1'
#
loop_
_entity.id
_entity.type
_entity.pdbx_description
1 polymer ?
#
loop_
_entity_poly.entity_id
_entity_poly.type
_entity_poly.pdbx_seq_one_letter_code
_entity_poly.pdbx_strand_id
1 'polypeptide(L)'
;MAKAPQKITLSGSRDIPFDRLVLSQSNVRRVKAGVSIGELADDIVRRTLLQSLNVRPVLDTEGQETGQFEVPAGGRRFRALELLVKQKRLAKDAPIPCVVKAANDAVTAEEDSFAENTFREQLHPLDQFRAMQAMVDKGEDIDSIAAHFLVTPAVVNQRLRLAKVSPTLHAIYAEDGMTLEQLMAFAVTDDHARQEQVWEMLAHSYNKSGAFIRGRLTENTVRAGDKRVRFIGVEAYVAAGGCVMRDLFEPDDGGWLTDPALLDRLVGEKLQAEGERIAAEGWKWVATAIDMPWGVTNGLREIEGVELAMTGEEEEKLAALQTEIEDLEAEWADAPEVPDEVQARIEAIDTAIGALVERPMTFEPQDMAIAGAFLSIEVDGTLCIERGYVRPEDEPVVEAEGDEDAGAAGEALHHGGNDDGEEVDGGVGSTVSNVVAIGTAGGAASGDEDDEDGEVVKPLPDRLVAELTAWRTLALQDAFAQSPSTAFAAVLHAFVLDCFYSSTRESCLQISLNEASFCFSATGLRDSAPARAIAERHKRWADRLPDSDKDLWDALLALDGNEQAALFAHCASKVLNAQQEVVPKYDNGRISRSSVERRVSHSHVLARAVGLDLIGAGWRPTVAGYLGSVTKQRIIADVAEAKGAKFAEMIDHLKKGDMAREAERLLEDSDWLPEPMRTPEPMDAAPIDAAQGVEPGTQVDEAEVLPAFLEEEPVEAGTGADTAPGNDDDAALPEAA
;
A
#
# COMPACT_ATOMS: atom_id res chain seq x y z
N MET A 1 -25.23 73.24 -7.52
CA MET A 1 -23.86 73.62 -7.09
C MET A 1 -23.28 72.44 -6.32
N ALA A 2 -22.18 71.85 -6.79
CA ALA A 2 -21.49 70.79 -6.06
C ALA A 2 -20.89 71.40 -4.78
N LYS A 3 -21.24 70.86 -3.61
CA LYS A 3 -20.63 71.23 -2.33
C LYS A 3 -19.13 70.94 -2.45
N ALA A 4 -18.29 71.94 -2.24
CA ALA A 4 -16.85 71.72 -2.21
C ALA A 4 -16.52 70.66 -1.14
N PRO A 5 -15.59 69.72 -1.42
CA PRO A 5 -15.23 68.67 -0.47
C PRO A 5 -14.71 69.32 0.82
N GLN A 6 -15.27 68.89 1.96
CA GLN A 6 -14.82 69.36 3.27
C GLN A 6 -13.40 68.88 3.53
N LYS A 7 -12.50 69.80 3.89
CA LYS A 7 -11.15 69.47 4.31
C LYS A 7 -11.20 68.87 5.72
N ILE A 8 -10.65 67.66 5.89
CA ILE A 8 -10.51 67.02 7.19
C ILE A 8 -9.25 67.53 7.91
N THR A 9 -9.29 67.59 9.24
CA THR A 9 -8.13 67.88 10.10
C THR A 9 -7.82 66.62 10.90
N LEU A 10 -6.57 66.16 10.85
CA LEU A 10 -6.15 64.94 11.54
C LEU A 10 -5.83 65.23 13.02
N SER A 11 -6.03 64.24 13.88
CA SER A 11 -5.61 64.28 15.28
C SER A 11 -4.08 64.38 15.39
N GLY A 12 -3.59 65.26 16.26
CA GLY A 12 -2.15 65.44 16.50
C GLY A 12 -1.54 64.35 17.38
N SER A 13 -0.27 64.04 17.16
CA SER A 13 0.54 63.21 18.07
C SER A 13 1.04 64.05 19.25
N ARG A 14 0.96 63.50 20.47
CA ARG A 14 1.48 64.09 21.69
C ARG A 14 2.09 63.01 22.58
N ASP A 15 3.24 63.32 23.17
CA ASP A 15 3.86 62.46 24.18
C ASP A 15 3.16 62.61 25.53
N ILE A 16 2.69 61.50 26.09
CA ILE A 16 1.95 61.47 27.36
C ILE A 16 2.69 60.56 28.33
N PRO A 17 3.00 61.03 29.57
CA PRO A 17 3.57 60.18 30.61
C PRO A 17 2.73 58.92 30.85
N PHE A 18 3.37 57.76 30.97
CA PHE A 18 2.67 56.48 31.12
C PHE A 18 1.74 56.42 32.34
N ASP A 19 2.13 57.06 33.45
CA ASP A 19 1.32 57.19 34.67
C ASP A 19 0.01 57.98 34.50
N ARG A 20 -0.17 58.69 33.39
CA ARG A 20 -1.41 59.38 33.00
C ARG A 20 -2.27 58.60 32.02
N LEU A 21 -1.85 57.41 31.61
CA LEU A 21 -2.57 56.53 30.69
C LEU A 21 -3.31 55.43 31.45
N VAL A 22 -4.59 55.23 31.13
CA VAL A 22 -5.44 54.19 31.72
C VAL A 22 -6.04 53.32 30.62
N LEU A 23 -6.07 52.00 30.80
CA LEU A 23 -6.69 51.10 29.84
C LEU A 23 -8.22 51.27 29.84
N SER A 24 -8.82 51.54 28.68
CA SER A 24 -10.28 51.71 28.56
C SER A 24 -11.02 50.36 28.66
N GLN A 25 -12.23 50.38 29.22
CA GLN A 25 -13.15 49.23 29.23
C GLN A 25 -13.81 48.99 27.87
N SER A 26 -13.75 49.97 26.96
CA SER A 26 -14.31 49.91 25.60
C SER A 26 -13.46 49.11 24.61
N ASN A 27 -12.43 48.40 25.08
CA ASN A 27 -11.61 47.52 24.24
C ASN A 27 -12.40 46.28 23.80
N VAL A 28 -12.61 46.14 22.49
CA VAL A 28 -13.41 45.04 21.93
C VAL A 28 -12.68 43.68 21.95
N ARG A 29 -11.35 43.66 22.07
CA ARG A 29 -10.57 42.41 22.06
C ARG A 29 -10.55 41.77 23.46
N ARG A 30 -11.42 40.78 23.68
CA ARG A 30 -11.54 40.03 24.95
C ARG A 30 -10.80 38.69 24.96
N VAL A 31 -10.57 38.08 23.79
CA VAL A 31 -9.90 36.79 23.65
C VAL A 31 -8.38 36.97 23.49
N LYS A 32 -7.59 36.18 24.23
CA LYS A 32 -6.13 36.15 24.10
C LYS A 32 -5.74 35.25 22.92
N ALA A 33 -5.55 35.83 21.74
CA ALA A 33 -5.00 35.16 20.56
C ALA A 33 -3.83 35.95 19.96
N GLY A 34 -2.77 35.26 19.53
CA GLY A 34 -1.54 35.80 18.94
C GLY A 34 -0.39 36.02 19.96
N VAL A 35 0.65 36.74 19.53
CA VAL A 35 1.89 37.07 20.29
C VAL A 35 1.63 37.36 21.76
N SER A 36 2.44 36.85 22.68
CA SER A 36 2.26 37.10 24.10
C SER A 36 2.57 38.56 24.46
N ILE A 37 2.10 39.01 25.63
CA ILE A 37 2.41 40.36 26.13
C ILE A 37 3.92 40.48 26.44
N GLY A 38 4.57 39.39 26.85
CA GLY A 38 6.01 39.34 27.12
C GLY A 38 6.82 39.53 25.84
N GLU A 39 6.50 38.75 24.80
CA GLU A 39 7.12 38.86 23.48
C GLU A 39 6.96 40.27 22.87
N LEU A 40 5.78 40.87 23.00
CA LEU A 40 5.54 42.24 22.56
C LEU A 40 6.34 43.27 23.37
N ALA A 41 6.60 43.01 24.66
CA ALA A 41 7.43 43.88 25.49
C ALA A 41 8.91 43.82 25.08
N ASP A 42 9.43 42.64 24.77
CA ASP A 42 10.80 42.49 24.26
C ASP A 42 10.97 43.09 22.86
N ASP A 43 9.95 42.99 22.00
CA ASP A 43 9.92 43.69 20.71
C ASP A 43 10.01 45.22 20.87
N ILE A 44 9.23 45.80 21.80
CA ILE A 44 9.28 47.24 22.11
C ILE A 44 10.66 47.65 22.62
N VAL A 45 11.32 46.85 23.45
CA VAL A 45 12.69 47.16 23.91
C VAL A 45 13.66 47.24 22.74
N ARG A 46 13.52 46.33 21.78
CA ARG A 46 14.43 46.24 20.65
C ARG A 46 14.16 47.29 19.57
N ARG A 47 12.88 47.49 19.22
CA ARG A 47 12.45 48.26 18.04
C ARG A 47 11.73 49.57 18.37
N THR A 48 11.61 49.92 19.65
CA THR A 48 10.73 50.99 20.17
C THR A 48 9.24 50.76 19.85
N LEU A 49 8.38 51.67 20.30
CA LEU A 49 6.94 51.64 20.01
C LEU A 49 6.68 52.11 18.56
N LEU A 50 6.65 51.17 17.61
CA LEU A 50 6.46 51.46 16.18
C LEU A 50 5.06 52.00 15.82
N GLN A 51 4.05 51.69 16.64
CA GLN A 51 2.68 52.19 16.47
C GLN A 51 2.23 52.87 17.76
N SER A 52 1.92 54.17 17.67
CA SER A 52 1.43 55.00 18.78
C SER A 52 0.10 54.50 19.35
N LEU A 53 -0.17 54.80 20.62
CA LEU A 53 -1.46 54.51 21.25
C LEU A 53 -2.51 55.53 20.82
N ASN A 54 -3.74 55.10 20.58
CA ASN A 54 -4.87 56.01 20.40
C ASN A 54 -5.49 56.28 21.76
N VAL A 55 -5.64 57.55 22.11
CA VAL A 55 -6.08 57.96 23.45
C VAL A 55 -7.13 59.05 23.41
N ARG A 56 -7.99 59.07 24.43
CA ARG A 56 -9.01 60.11 24.65
C ARG A 56 -8.85 60.69 26.06
N PRO A 57 -9.00 62.01 26.25
CA PRO A 57 -8.98 62.60 27.60
C PRO A 57 -10.17 62.08 28.42
N VAL A 58 -9.91 61.74 29.68
CA VAL A 58 -10.96 61.39 30.65
C VAL A 58 -11.58 62.67 31.19
N LEU A 59 -12.89 62.81 31.05
CA LEU A 59 -13.65 63.94 31.57
C LEU A 59 -14.14 63.66 33.00
N ASP A 60 -14.16 64.70 33.84
CA ASP A 60 -14.79 64.64 35.16
C ASP A 60 -16.32 64.79 35.09
N THR A 61 -16.99 64.76 36.25
CA THR A 61 -18.45 64.90 36.36
C THR A 61 -18.96 66.28 35.90
N GLU A 62 -18.09 67.26 35.71
CA GLU A 62 -18.39 68.60 35.22
C GLU A 62 -18.02 68.78 33.73
N GLY A 63 -17.50 67.73 33.07
CA GLY A 63 -17.12 67.73 31.67
C GLY A 63 -15.75 68.36 31.38
N GLN A 64 -14.91 68.56 32.40
CA GLN A 64 -13.55 69.11 32.26
C GLN A 64 -12.51 67.99 32.14
N GLU A 65 -11.43 68.23 31.42
CA GLU A 65 -10.34 67.26 31.26
C GLU A 65 -9.58 67.06 32.58
N THR A 66 -9.58 65.84 33.09
CA THR A 66 -8.90 65.45 34.35
C THR A 66 -7.37 65.42 34.25
N GLY A 67 -6.83 65.55 33.03
CA GLY A 67 -5.41 65.32 32.73
C GLY A 67 -5.01 63.83 32.62
N GLN A 68 -5.96 62.90 32.81
CA GLN A 68 -5.79 61.47 32.49
C GLN A 68 -6.33 61.15 31.10
N PHE A 69 -5.80 60.09 30.49
CA PHE A 69 -6.16 59.66 29.15
C PHE A 69 -6.51 58.16 29.15
N GLU A 70 -7.65 57.82 28.57
CA GLU A 70 -8.02 56.43 28.36
C GLU A 70 -7.50 55.91 27.01
N VAL A 71 -7.16 54.62 26.97
CA VAL A 71 -6.63 53.91 25.80
C VAL A 71 -7.68 52.95 25.25
N PRO A 72 -8.57 53.38 24.34
CA PRO A 72 -9.57 52.51 23.69
C PRO A 72 -8.95 51.55 22.66
N ALA A 73 -7.89 52.00 21.97
CA ALA A 73 -7.19 51.25 20.92
C ALA A 73 -5.68 51.17 21.25
N GLY A 74 -5.09 49.97 21.09
CA GLY A 74 -3.70 49.69 21.50
C GLY A 74 -3.52 49.03 22.86
N GLY A 75 -4.55 48.41 23.44
CA GLY A 75 -4.50 47.82 24.79
C GLY A 75 -3.42 46.75 25.02
N ARG A 76 -3.02 45.98 23.99
CA ARG A 76 -1.90 45.02 24.09
C ARG A 76 -0.55 45.72 24.26
N ARG A 77 -0.34 46.81 23.51
CA ARG A 77 0.86 47.66 23.60
C ARG A 77 0.93 48.37 24.95
N PHE A 78 -0.21 48.88 25.43
CA PHE A 78 -0.32 49.42 26.80
C PHE A 78 0.10 48.40 27.86
N ARG A 79 -0.39 47.15 27.79
CA ARG A 79 -0.01 46.09 28.75
C ARG A 79 1.46 45.66 28.63
N ALA A 80 2.04 45.69 27.43
CA ALA A 80 3.47 45.42 27.25
C ALA A 80 4.33 46.52 27.89
N LEU A 81 3.95 47.79 27.72
CA LEU A 81 4.59 48.92 28.42
C LEU A 81 4.40 48.80 29.95
N GLU A 82 3.21 48.42 30.41
CA GLU A 82 2.95 48.15 31.83
C GLU A 82 3.87 47.06 32.39
N LEU A 83 4.10 45.99 31.62
CA LEU A 83 5.04 44.93 31.97
C LEU A 83 6.48 45.44 32.07
N LEU A 84 6.93 46.27 31.11
CA LEU A 84 8.27 46.89 31.15
C LEU A 84 8.46 47.82 32.35
N VAL A 85 7.42 48.57 32.74
CA VAL A 85 7.43 49.40 33.96
C VAL A 85 7.51 48.53 35.21
N LYS A 86 6.76 47.43 35.29
CA LYS A 86 6.82 46.46 36.40
C LYS A 86 8.21 45.80 36.50
N GLN A 87 8.82 45.49 35.37
CA GLN A 87 10.19 44.97 35.27
C GLN A 87 11.28 46.04 35.52
N LYS A 88 10.90 47.30 35.75
CA LYS A 88 11.82 48.46 35.90
C LYS A 88 12.71 48.72 34.69
N ARG A 89 12.30 48.25 33.51
CA ARG A 89 12.96 48.52 32.22
C ARG A 89 12.46 49.81 31.56
N LEU A 90 11.32 50.36 32.03
CA LEU A 90 10.75 51.64 31.62
C LEU A 90 10.35 52.46 32.85
N ALA A 91 10.59 53.77 32.84
CA ALA A 91 10.18 54.66 33.93
C ALA A 91 8.65 54.88 33.92
N LYS A 92 8.05 55.12 35.09
CA LYS A 92 6.59 55.32 35.22
C LYS A 92 6.10 56.60 34.55
N ASP A 93 6.96 57.62 34.49
CA ASP A 93 6.74 58.92 33.88
C ASP A 93 7.32 59.00 32.45
N ALA A 94 7.73 57.86 31.88
CA ALA A 94 8.29 57.84 30.54
C ALA A 94 7.29 58.41 29.51
N PRO A 95 7.74 59.30 28.61
CA PRO A 95 6.89 59.87 27.57
C PRO A 95 6.53 58.79 26.54
N ILE A 96 5.24 58.52 26.38
CA ILE A 96 4.72 57.55 25.40
C ILE A 96 4.08 58.32 24.23
N PRO A 97 4.44 58.03 22.98
CA PRO A 97 3.84 58.68 21.83
C PRO A 97 2.39 58.22 21.64
N CYS A 98 1.46 59.18 21.70
CA CYS A 98 0.02 58.94 21.62
C CYS A 98 -0.63 59.82 20.55
N VAL A 99 -1.66 59.32 19.86
CA VAL A 99 -2.55 60.11 19.00
C VAL A 99 -3.78 60.46 19.81
N VAL A 100 -4.00 61.75 20.04
CA VAL A 100 -5.07 62.23 20.94
C VAL A 100 -6.31 62.58 20.15
N LYS A 101 -7.40 61.85 20.39
CA LYS A 101 -8.74 62.21 19.89
C LYS A 101 -9.46 63.14 20.85
N ALA A 102 -10.35 63.96 20.31
CA ALA A 102 -11.15 64.88 21.10
C ALA A 102 -12.12 64.10 22.01
N ALA A 103 -12.39 64.63 23.20
CA ALA A 103 -13.32 64.01 24.16
C ALA A 103 -14.75 63.84 23.58
N ASN A 104 -15.16 64.79 22.75
CA ASN A 104 -16.49 64.88 22.14
C ASN A 104 -16.48 64.50 20.64
N ASP A 105 -15.57 63.62 20.24
CA ASP A 105 -15.53 63.11 18.86
C ASP A 105 -16.85 62.37 18.53
N ALA A 106 -17.33 62.49 17.30
CA ALA A 106 -18.55 61.84 16.84
C ALA A 106 -18.39 60.30 16.77
N VAL A 107 -17.15 59.84 16.59
CA VAL A 107 -16.79 58.41 16.62
C VAL A 107 -16.68 57.97 18.07
N THR A 108 -17.20 56.79 18.42
CA THR A 108 -17.12 56.26 19.80
C THR A 108 -15.78 55.58 20.09
N ALA A 109 -15.49 55.36 21.38
CA ALA A 109 -14.30 54.63 21.81
C ALA A 109 -14.32 53.15 21.35
N GLU A 110 -15.49 52.52 21.33
CA GLU A 110 -15.70 51.16 20.84
C GLU A 110 -15.45 51.06 19.33
N GLU A 111 -15.90 52.06 18.56
CA GLU A 111 -15.71 52.12 17.12
C GLU A 111 -14.23 52.27 16.75
N ASP A 112 -13.48 53.12 17.48
CA ASP A 112 -12.03 53.22 17.31
C ASP A 112 -11.31 51.89 17.61
N SER A 113 -11.72 51.22 18.69
CA SER A 113 -11.17 49.91 19.07
C SER A 113 -11.49 48.82 18.03
N PHE A 114 -12.70 48.83 17.48
CA PHE A 114 -13.12 47.90 16.45
C PHE A 114 -12.40 48.16 15.11
N ALA A 115 -12.36 49.42 14.67
CA ALA A 115 -11.71 49.83 13.43
C ALA A 115 -10.21 49.49 13.42
N GLU A 116 -9.49 49.71 14.54
CA GLU A 116 -8.07 49.35 14.68
C GLU A 116 -7.81 47.86 14.40
N ASN A 117 -8.73 47.00 14.80
CA ASN A 117 -8.60 45.56 14.62
C ASN A 117 -9.10 45.08 13.25
N THR A 118 -10.20 45.67 12.74
CA THR A 118 -10.87 45.23 11.51
C THR A 118 -10.15 45.69 10.24
N PHE A 119 -9.66 46.93 10.20
CA PHE A 119 -9.00 47.48 9.01
C PHE A 119 -7.49 47.15 8.95
N ARG A 120 -7.03 46.20 9.76
CA ARG A 120 -5.65 45.73 9.72
C ARG A 120 -5.53 44.59 8.72
N GLU A 121 -5.04 44.90 7.53
CA GLU A 121 -4.63 43.87 6.57
C GLU A 121 -3.31 43.24 7.03
N GLN A 122 -3.28 41.90 7.07
CA GLN A 122 -2.06 41.17 7.38
C GLN A 122 -1.12 41.24 6.17
N LEU A 123 0.18 41.32 6.44
CA LEU A 123 1.20 41.27 5.38
C LEU A 123 1.05 39.95 4.62
N HIS A 124 0.94 40.03 3.29
CA HIS A 124 0.79 38.84 2.46
C HIS A 124 1.97 37.88 2.70
N PRO A 125 1.75 36.55 2.77
CA PRO A 125 2.84 35.61 3.04
C PRO A 125 4.03 35.77 2.09
N LEU A 126 3.78 36.01 0.80
CA LEU A 126 4.85 36.24 -0.18
C LEU A 126 5.78 37.40 0.19
N ASP A 127 5.23 38.50 0.74
CA ASP A 127 6.03 39.65 1.15
C ASP A 127 6.87 39.33 2.39
N GLN A 128 6.37 38.46 3.27
CA GLN A 128 7.16 37.95 4.39
C GLN A 128 8.37 37.13 3.88
N PHE A 129 8.18 36.31 2.85
CA PHE A 129 9.24 35.47 2.27
C PHE A 129 10.33 36.37 1.66
N ARG A 130 9.91 37.35 0.86
CA ARG A 130 10.80 38.34 0.23
C ARG A 130 11.53 39.21 1.26
N ALA A 131 10.85 39.62 2.33
CA ALA A 131 11.48 40.37 3.40
C ALA A 131 12.57 39.56 4.10
N MET A 132 12.31 38.28 4.41
CA MET A 132 13.31 37.38 5.00
C MET A 132 14.48 37.13 4.07
N GLN A 133 14.23 36.87 2.79
CA GLN A 133 15.28 36.73 1.78
C GLN A 133 16.15 37.99 1.71
N ALA A 134 15.54 39.18 1.69
CA ALA A 134 16.27 40.44 1.65
C ALA A 134 17.11 40.72 2.91
N MET A 135 16.78 40.13 4.06
CA MET A 135 17.61 40.21 5.28
C MET A 135 18.83 39.28 5.18
N VAL A 136 18.64 38.07 4.67
CA VAL A 136 19.74 37.13 4.40
C VAL A 136 20.69 37.69 3.33
N ASP A 137 20.15 38.28 2.26
CA ASP A 137 20.96 38.88 1.18
C ASP A 137 21.81 40.07 1.69
N LYS A 138 21.39 40.70 2.79
CA LYS A 138 22.15 41.77 3.48
C LYS A 138 23.18 41.23 4.48
N GLY A 139 23.27 39.91 4.64
CA GLY A 139 24.24 39.22 5.51
C GLY A 139 23.75 38.96 6.93
N GLU A 140 22.46 39.08 7.23
CA GLU A 140 21.91 38.61 8.52
C GLU A 140 21.88 37.08 8.56
N ASP A 141 22.29 36.48 9.68
CA ASP A 141 22.23 35.04 9.88
C ASP A 141 20.82 34.54 10.26
N ILE A 142 20.54 33.27 9.95
CA ILE A 142 19.22 32.66 10.12
C ILE A 142 18.77 32.65 11.59
N ASP A 143 19.68 32.39 12.53
CA ASP A 143 19.36 32.32 13.96
C ASP A 143 19.02 33.71 14.52
N SER A 144 19.74 34.74 14.09
CA SER A 144 19.41 36.13 14.39
C SER A 144 18.05 36.49 13.82
N ILE A 145 17.76 36.19 12.55
CA ILE A 145 16.43 36.45 11.94
C ILE A 145 15.35 35.72 12.75
N ALA A 146 15.55 34.45 13.10
CA ALA A 146 14.61 33.67 13.90
C ALA A 146 14.31 34.33 15.25
N ALA A 147 15.36 34.70 16.01
CA ALA A 147 15.24 35.41 17.28
C ALA A 147 14.56 36.78 17.10
N HIS A 148 14.85 37.48 16.01
CA HIS A 148 14.33 38.80 15.70
C HIS A 148 12.83 38.82 15.44
N PHE A 149 12.29 37.75 14.86
CA PHE A 149 10.87 37.62 14.54
C PHE A 149 10.12 36.65 15.45
N LEU A 150 10.81 36.13 16.48
CA LEU A 150 10.25 35.20 17.47
C LEU A 150 9.69 33.94 16.80
N VAL A 151 10.43 33.43 15.82
CA VAL A 151 10.15 32.17 15.11
C VAL A 151 11.34 31.23 15.26
N THR A 152 11.20 29.98 14.84
CA THR A 152 12.32 29.04 14.85
C THR A 152 13.19 29.20 13.59
N PRO A 153 14.48 28.82 13.64
CA PRO A 153 15.33 28.77 12.44
C PRO A 153 14.73 27.91 11.32
N ALA A 154 13.98 26.86 11.66
CA ALA A 154 13.26 26.03 10.70
C ALA A 154 12.20 26.83 9.92
N VAL A 155 11.43 27.70 10.60
CA VAL A 155 10.46 28.58 9.93
C VAL A 155 11.16 29.54 8.98
N VAL A 156 12.30 30.12 9.36
CA VAL A 156 13.06 31.01 8.47
C VAL A 156 13.53 30.25 7.23
N ASN A 157 14.09 29.04 7.39
CA ASN A 157 14.50 28.18 6.27
C ASN A 157 13.34 27.84 5.33
N GLN A 158 12.17 27.51 5.87
CA GLN A 158 10.95 27.27 5.08
C GLN A 158 10.53 28.50 4.26
N ARG A 159 10.61 29.69 4.87
CA ARG A 159 10.26 30.95 4.20
C ARG A 159 11.26 31.30 3.09
N LEU A 160 12.55 31.05 3.32
CA LEU A 160 13.59 31.18 2.29
C LEU A 160 13.40 30.18 1.15
N ARG A 161 12.96 28.95 1.45
CA ARG A 161 12.66 27.93 0.42
C ARG A 161 11.50 28.38 -0.48
N LEU A 162 10.44 28.95 0.09
CA LEU A 162 9.33 29.53 -0.69
C LEU A 162 9.76 30.75 -1.51
N ALA A 163 10.70 31.56 -0.99
CA ALA A 163 11.25 32.70 -1.70
C ALA A 163 12.05 32.32 -2.96
N LYS A 164 12.52 31.06 -3.05
CA LYS A 164 13.26 30.54 -4.21
C LYS A 164 12.36 30.00 -5.34
N VAL A 165 11.06 29.85 -5.14
CA VAL A 165 10.12 29.41 -6.19
C VAL A 165 10.10 30.43 -7.34
N SER A 166 9.79 29.98 -8.56
CA SER A 166 9.75 30.81 -9.77
C SER A 166 9.03 32.15 -9.55
N PRO A 167 9.59 33.28 -10.03
CA PRO A 167 8.93 34.57 -10.02
C PRO A 167 7.55 34.57 -10.71
N THR A 168 7.36 33.73 -11.73
CA THR A 168 6.08 33.57 -12.43
C THR A 168 5.02 32.99 -11.49
N LEU A 169 5.37 31.94 -10.75
CA LEU A 169 4.47 31.33 -9.77
C LEU A 169 4.20 32.28 -8.59
N HIS A 170 5.18 33.09 -8.17
CA HIS A 170 4.96 34.15 -7.19
C HIS A 170 3.95 35.19 -7.65
N ALA A 171 3.97 35.59 -8.93
CA ALA A 171 2.98 36.53 -9.46
C ALA A 171 1.57 35.94 -9.41
N ILE A 172 1.42 34.67 -9.81
CA ILE A 172 0.15 33.95 -9.76
C ILE A 172 -0.35 33.80 -8.31
N TYR A 173 0.54 33.51 -7.36
CA TYR A 173 0.20 33.47 -5.95
C TYR A 173 -0.22 34.84 -5.40
N ALA A 174 0.42 35.92 -5.83
CA ALA A 174 0.07 37.27 -5.42
C ALA A 174 -1.31 37.73 -5.95
N GLU A 175 -1.78 37.15 -7.05
CA GLU A 175 -3.09 37.40 -7.65
C GLU A 175 -4.17 36.40 -7.16
N ASP A 176 -3.91 35.69 -6.06
CA ASP A 176 -4.78 34.65 -5.48
C ASP A 176 -5.09 33.48 -6.45
N GLY A 177 -4.26 33.28 -7.48
CA GLY A 177 -4.41 32.23 -8.49
C GLY A 177 -3.96 30.84 -8.02
N MET A 178 -3.26 30.74 -6.89
CA MET A 178 -2.88 29.49 -6.24
C MET A 178 -2.94 29.59 -4.72
N THR A 179 -3.05 28.45 -4.04
CA THR A 179 -3.02 28.40 -2.58
C THR A 179 -1.59 28.30 -2.05
N LEU A 180 -1.38 28.61 -0.76
CA LEU A 180 -0.07 28.45 -0.11
C LEU A 180 0.40 26.98 -0.13
N GLU A 181 -0.52 26.03 0.02
CA GLU A 181 -0.22 24.60 -0.04
C GLU A 181 0.35 24.19 -1.41
N GLN A 182 -0.24 24.72 -2.50
CA GLN A 182 0.26 24.50 -3.86
C GLN A 182 1.65 25.10 -4.04
N LEU A 183 1.87 26.33 -3.55
CA LEU A 183 3.18 26.97 -3.60
C LEU A 183 4.25 26.19 -2.82
N MET A 184 3.90 25.63 -1.66
CA MET A 184 4.78 24.75 -0.88
C MET A 184 5.20 23.51 -1.66
N ALA A 185 4.27 22.90 -2.42
CA ALA A 185 4.60 21.76 -3.27
C ALA A 185 5.60 22.11 -4.39
N PHE A 186 5.51 23.30 -4.97
CA PHE A 186 6.50 23.76 -5.97
C PHE A 186 7.90 24.00 -5.40
N ALA A 187 7.99 24.24 -4.09
CA ALA A 187 9.24 24.48 -3.41
C ALA A 187 10.09 23.21 -3.18
N VAL A 188 9.63 22.03 -3.62
CA VAL A 188 10.40 20.78 -3.59
C VAL A 188 11.63 20.87 -4.50
N THR A 189 11.50 21.45 -5.70
CA THR A 189 12.60 21.64 -6.65
C THR A 189 13.01 23.12 -6.76
N ASP A 190 14.26 23.39 -7.12
CA ASP A 190 14.75 24.74 -7.47
C ASP A 190 14.71 25.00 -8.99
N ASP A 191 14.28 24.03 -9.80
CA ASP A 191 14.17 24.18 -11.26
C ASP A 191 12.90 24.97 -11.63
N HIS A 192 13.09 26.25 -11.93
CA HIS A 192 12.00 27.15 -12.33
C HIS A 192 11.31 26.73 -13.63
N ALA A 193 12.04 26.19 -14.60
CA ALA A 193 11.43 25.77 -15.87
C ALA A 193 10.51 24.56 -15.65
N ARG A 194 10.92 23.60 -14.82
CA ARG A 194 10.08 22.45 -14.45
C ARG A 194 8.86 22.88 -13.62
N GLN A 195 9.03 23.81 -12.69
CA GLN A 195 7.92 24.38 -11.92
C GLN A 195 6.85 25.01 -12.82
N GLU A 196 7.27 25.86 -13.76
CA GLU A 196 6.37 26.53 -14.70
C GLU A 196 5.68 25.53 -15.65
N GLN A 197 6.41 24.55 -16.17
CA GLN A 197 5.85 23.48 -17.00
C GLN A 197 4.76 22.68 -16.26
N VAL A 198 5.01 22.30 -15.00
CA VAL A 198 4.01 21.59 -14.20
C VAL A 198 2.79 22.49 -13.95
N TRP A 199 2.98 23.78 -13.71
CA TRP A 199 1.86 24.72 -13.56
C TRP A 199 1.01 24.85 -14.84
N GLU A 200 1.62 24.96 -16.02
CA GLU A 200 0.91 24.98 -17.31
C GLU A 200 0.08 23.70 -17.52
N MET A 201 0.64 22.54 -17.15
CA MET A 201 -0.06 21.27 -17.20
C MET A 201 -1.28 21.24 -16.24
N LEU A 202 -1.17 21.84 -15.05
CA LEU A 202 -2.28 21.92 -14.09
C LEU A 202 -3.46 22.73 -14.61
N ALA A 203 -3.27 23.68 -15.53
CA ALA A 203 -4.37 24.45 -16.12
C ALA A 203 -5.42 23.54 -16.78
N HIS A 204 -5.00 22.38 -17.29
CA HIS A 204 -5.84 21.39 -17.95
C HIS A 204 -6.19 20.20 -17.04
N SER A 205 -5.70 20.17 -15.80
CA SER A 205 -5.93 19.09 -14.84
C SER A 205 -7.12 19.37 -13.92
N TYR A 206 -7.90 18.33 -13.62
CA TYR A 206 -8.94 18.38 -12.59
C TYR A 206 -8.35 18.32 -11.17
N ASN A 207 -7.14 17.77 -11.01
CA ASN A 207 -6.46 17.64 -9.74
C ASN A 207 -5.32 18.67 -9.64
N LYS A 208 -5.39 19.53 -8.61
CA LYS A 208 -4.40 20.57 -8.31
C LYS A 208 -3.93 20.50 -6.85
N SER A 209 -4.05 19.35 -6.19
CA SER A 209 -3.60 19.18 -4.81
C SER A 209 -2.08 19.28 -4.70
N GLY A 210 -1.57 19.66 -3.52
CA GLY A 210 -0.12 19.71 -3.27
C GLY A 210 0.55 18.36 -3.54
N ALA A 211 -0.06 17.25 -3.11
CA ALA A 211 0.44 15.90 -3.36
C ALA A 211 0.59 15.58 -4.86
N PHE A 212 -0.39 15.96 -5.69
CA PHE A 212 -0.32 15.75 -7.14
C PHE A 212 0.80 16.57 -7.78
N ILE A 213 0.96 17.82 -7.36
CA ILE A 213 2.03 18.72 -7.83
C ILE A 213 3.39 18.12 -7.49
N ARG A 214 3.60 17.67 -6.24
CA ARG A 214 4.86 17.03 -5.82
C ARG A 214 5.17 15.81 -6.67
N GLY A 215 4.20 14.91 -6.85
CA GLY A 215 4.38 13.70 -7.67
C GLY A 215 4.84 14.00 -9.09
N ARG A 216 4.33 15.08 -9.70
CA ARG A 216 4.75 15.52 -11.05
C ARG A 216 6.13 16.18 -11.08
N LEU A 217 6.49 16.91 -10.03
CA LEU A 217 7.83 17.49 -9.91
C LEU A 217 8.90 16.41 -9.68
N THR A 218 8.54 15.31 -9.00
CA THR A 218 9.44 14.22 -8.64
C THR A 218 9.35 13.01 -9.58
N GLU A 219 8.59 13.09 -10.68
CA GLU A 219 8.32 11.96 -11.59
C GLU A 219 9.59 11.35 -12.19
N ASN A 220 10.62 12.16 -12.43
CA ASN A 220 11.91 11.72 -13.01
C ASN A 220 13.00 11.52 -11.95
N THR A 221 12.61 11.29 -10.70
CA THR A 221 13.54 11.15 -9.57
C THR A 221 13.29 9.84 -8.83
N VAL A 222 14.30 9.34 -8.13
CA VAL A 222 14.21 8.08 -7.39
C VAL A 222 14.12 8.37 -5.89
N ARG A 223 13.14 7.78 -5.20
CA ARG A 223 13.00 7.93 -3.74
C ARG A 223 14.18 7.29 -3.00
N ALA A 224 14.59 7.88 -1.88
CA ALA A 224 15.65 7.31 -1.04
C ALA A 224 15.33 5.91 -0.49
N GLY A 225 14.03 5.57 -0.36
CA GLY A 225 13.57 4.23 0.03
C GLY A 225 13.57 3.17 -1.09
N ASP A 226 13.94 3.52 -2.33
CA ASP A 226 14.08 2.55 -3.42
C ASP A 226 15.24 1.57 -3.10
N LYS A 227 15.03 0.28 -3.35
CA LYS A 227 16.02 -0.76 -3.05
C LYS A 227 17.38 -0.55 -3.72
N ARG A 228 17.42 0.08 -4.89
CA ARG A 228 18.66 0.47 -5.57
C ARG A 228 19.45 1.49 -4.75
N VAL A 229 18.75 2.43 -4.15
CA VAL A 229 19.35 3.47 -3.30
C VAL A 229 19.83 2.88 -1.98
N ARG A 230 19.08 1.93 -1.41
CA ARG A 230 19.51 1.20 -0.20
C ARG A 230 20.75 0.34 -0.46
N PHE A 231 20.79 -0.34 -1.61
CA PHE A 231 21.94 -1.17 -2.01
C PHE A 231 23.22 -0.35 -2.19
N ILE A 232 23.16 0.84 -2.80
CA ILE A 232 24.34 1.71 -2.98
C ILE A 232 24.63 2.57 -1.75
N GLY A 233 23.60 3.06 -1.09
CA GLY A 233 23.65 4.09 -0.06
C GLY A 233 23.64 5.50 -0.62
N VAL A 234 22.91 6.41 0.04
CA VAL A 234 22.80 7.82 -0.36
C VAL A 234 24.17 8.51 -0.36
N GLU A 235 25.04 8.16 0.59
CA GLU A 235 26.39 8.74 0.72
C GLU A 235 27.27 8.41 -0.48
N ALA A 236 27.23 7.16 -0.97
CA ALA A 236 28.00 6.74 -2.13
C ALA A 236 27.50 7.42 -3.42
N TYR A 237 26.18 7.58 -3.57
CA TYR A 237 25.59 8.33 -4.68
C TYR A 237 26.03 9.80 -4.68
N VAL A 238 26.04 10.46 -3.51
CA VAL A 238 26.52 11.84 -3.37
C VAL A 238 28.03 11.95 -3.63
N ALA A 239 28.82 10.99 -3.14
CA ALA A 239 30.26 10.94 -3.40
C ALA A 239 30.59 10.78 -4.89
N ALA A 240 29.72 10.09 -5.65
CA ALA A 240 29.81 9.97 -7.10
C ALA A 240 29.32 11.23 -7.87
N GLY A 241 28.98 12.31 -7.16
CA GLY A 241 28.53 13.58 -7.74
C GLY A 241 27.01 13.73 -7.86
N GLY A 242 26.24 12.80 -7.31
CA GLY A 242 24.78 12.85 -7.33
C GLY A 242 24.19 13.88 -6.36
N CYS A 243 23.04 14.43 -6.72
CA CYS A 243 22.31 15.39 -5.88
C CYS A 243 21.02 14.78 -5.33
N VAL A 244 20.75 15.05 -4.04
CA VAL A 244 19.52 14.66 -3.34
C VAL A 244 18.66 15.91 -3.12
N MET A 245 17.45 15.87 -3.67
CA MET A 245 16.40 16.84 -3.44
C MET A 245 15.65 16.47 -2.16
N ARG A 246 15.31 17.46 -1.33
CA ARG A 246 14.57 17.26 -0.08
C ARG A 246 13.36 18.18 0.01
N ASP A 247 12.28 17.68 0.59
CA ASP A 247 11.09 18.47 0.89
C ASP A 247 11.20 18.98 2.33
N LEU A 248 11.11 20.29 2.51
CA LEU A 248 11.19 20.94 3.82
C LEU A 248 9.81 21.10 4.49
N PHE A 249 8.74 20.73 3.78
CA PHE A 249 7.35 20.91 4.20
C PHE A 249 6.63 19.61 4.55
N GLU A 250 7.14 18.46 4.08
CA GLU A 250 6.61 17.13 4.40
C GLU A 250 7.75 16.16 4.74
N PRO A 251 7.49 15.11 5.55
CA PRO A 251 8.45 14.02 5.72
C PRO A 251 8.72 13.37 4.36
N ASP A 252 9.99 13.34 3.97
CA ASP A 252 10.41 12.88 2.64
C ASP A 252 11.18 11.56 2.66
N ASP A 253 11.29 10.92 3.84
CA ASP A 253 11.92 9.61 4.06
C ASP A 253 13.32 9.50 3.42
N GLY A 254 14.11 10.58 3.50
CA GLY A 254 15.47 10.64 2.96
C GLY A 254 15.59 11.40 1.63
N GLY A 255 14.47 11.79 1.02
CA GLY A 255 14.41 12.65 -0.17
C GLY A 255 14.40 11.89 -1.50
N TRP A 256 14.75 12.60 -2.57
CA TRP A 256 14.74 12.10 -3.95
C TRP A 256 16.07 12.33 -4.65
N LEU A 257 16.61 11.28 -5.25
CA LEU A 257 17.80 11.31 -6.08
C LEU A 257 17.42 11.83 -7.47
N THR A 258 18.14 12.88 -7.89
CA THR A 258 17.81 13.65 -9.10
C THR A 258 18.39 13.09 -10.39
N ASP A 259 19.34 12.15 -10.32
CA ASP A 259 19.98 11.51 -11.47
C ASP A 259 19.80 9.98 -11.40
N PRO A 260 18.70 9.47 -11.98
CA PRO A 260 18.46 8.02 -12.06
C PRO A 260 19.52 7.28 -12.87
N ALA A 261 20.09 7.91 -13.90
CA ALA A 261 21.09 7.26 -14.76
C ALA A 261 22.41 7.03 -14.01
N LEU A 262 22.81 8.00 -13.18
CA LEU A 262 23.93 7.84 -12.26
C LEU A 262 23.68 6.69 -11.27
N LEU A 263 22.46 6.60 -10.71
CA LEU A 263 22.09 5.52 -9.80
C LEU A 263 22.17 4.15 -10.50
N ASP A 264 21.56 4.01 -11.67
CA ASP A 264 21.54 2.74 -12.42
C ASP A 264 22.95 2.27 -12.78
N ARG A 265 23.84 3.20 -13.14
CA ARG A 265 25.26 2.90 -13.40
C ARG A 265 25.96 2.38 -12.13
N LEU A 266 25.81 3.05 -10.99
CA LEU A 266 26.44 2.62 -9.74
C LEU A 266 25.91 1.26 -9.27
N VAL A 267 24.61 1.02 -9.40
CA VAL A 267 23.97 -0.27 -9.12
C VAL A 267 24.55 -1.37 -10.00
N GLY A 268 24.63 -1.12 -11.31
CA GLY A 268 25.21 -2.07 -12.26
C GLY A 268 26.68 -2.40 -11.96
N GLU A 269 27.51 -1.39 -11.71
CA GLU A 269 28.93 -1.55 -11.35
C GLU A 269 29.08 -2.39 -10.06
N LYS A 270 28.28 -2.11 -9.02
CA LYS A 270 28.34 -2.85 -7.75
C LYS A 270 27.81 -4.28 -7.90
N LEU A 271 26.69 -4.47 -8.61
CA LEU A 271 26.09 -5.78 -8.81
C LEU A 271 26.99 -6.68 -9.68
N GLN A 272 27.67 -6.12 -10.67
CA GLN A 272 28.66 -6.83 -11.46
C GLN A 272 29.85 -7.27 -10.60
N ALA A 273 30.40 -6.38 -9.76
CA ALA A 273 31.51 -6.73 -8.88
C ALA A 273 31.14 -7.85 -7.89
N GLU A 274 29.91 -7.85 -7.37
CA GLU A 274 29.40 -8.93 -6.52
C GLU A 274 29.17 -10.22 -7.31
N GLY A 275 28.66 -10.14 -8.55
CA GLY A 275 28.53 -11.29 -9.44
C GLY A 275 29.87 -11.95 -9.76
N GLU A 276 30.92 -11.16 -10.01
CA GLU A 276 32.29 -11.64 -10.23
C GLU A 276 32.85 -12.32 -8.96
N ARG A 277 32.55 -11.78 -7.77
CA ARG A 277 32.92 -12.40 -6.49
C ARG A 277 32.26 -13.77 -6.31
N ILE A 278 30.99 -13.91 -6.68
CA ILE A 278 30.28 -15.19 -6.63
C ILE A 278 30.82 -16.16 -7.68
N ALA A 279 31.08 -15.70 -8.90
CA ALA A 279 31.65 -16.54 -9.95
C ALA A 279 33.02 -17.13 -9.54
N ALA A 280 33.82 -16.38 -8.77
CA ALA A 280 35.09 -16.85 -8.21
C ALA A 280 34.94 -18.00 -7.18
N GLU A 281 33.73 -18.29 -6.68
CA GLU A 281 33.44 -19.47 -5.86
C GLU A 281 33.53 -20.78 -6.66
N GLY A 282 33.39 -20.73 -7.99
CA GLY A 282 33.49 -21.91 -8.89
C GLY A 282 32.22 -22.25 -9.66
N TRP A 283 31.19 -21.38 -9.63
CA TRP A 283 29.94 -21.55 -10.38
C TRP A 283 30.15 -21.41 -11.89
N LYS A 284 29.48 -22.26 -12.69
CA LYS A 284 29.57 -22.24 -14.16
C LYS A 284 29.11 -20.92 -14.76
N TRP A 285 28.06 -20.34 -14.20
CA TRP A 285 27.51 -19.05 -14.61
C TRP A 285 26.90 -18.33 -13.41
N VAL A 286 26.88 -17.00 -13.49
CA VAL A 286 26.18 -16.15 -12.52
C VAL A 286 25.32 -15.17 -13.31
N ALA A 287 24.02 -15.15 -13.03
CA ALA A 287 23.08 -14.21 -13.62
C ALA A 287 22.75 -13.12 -12.60
N THR A 288 22.97 -11.87 -12.97
CA THR A 288 22.74 -10.71 -12.10
C THR A 288 21.61 -9.85 -12.64
N ALA A 289 20.64 -9.48 -11.81
CA ALA A 289 19.58 -8.54 -12.17
C ALA A 289 19.09 -7.78 -10.94
N ILE A 290 18.60 -6.54 -11.11
CA ILE A 290 17.99 -5.79 -9.99
C ILE A 290 16.73 -6.51 -9.48
N ASP A 291 15.92 -7.00 -10.42
CA ASP A 291 14.74 -7.83 -10.21
C ASP A 291 14.85 -9.05 -11.12
N MET A 292 14.75 -10.25 -10.54
CA MET A 292 14.63 -11.46 -11.35
C MET A 292 13.21 -11.56 -11.94
N PRO A 293 13.06 -11.89 -13.23
CA PRO A 293 11.77 -12.19 -13.80
C PRO A 293 11.08 -13.32 -13.03
N TRP A 294 9.75 -13.24 -12.90
CA TRP A 294 8.99 -14.32 -12.30
C TRP A 294 9.19 -15.61 -13.08
N GLY A 295 9.53 -16.70 -12.37
CA GLY A 295 9.77 -18.00 -12.98
C GLY A 295 11.12 -18.13 -13.69
N VAL A 296 12.12 -17.30 -13.36
CA VAL A 296 13.49 -17.42 -13.91
C VAL A 296 14.12 -18.80 -13.66
N THR A 297 13.66 -19.51 -12.62
CA THR A 297 14.10 -20.86 -12.25
C THR A 297 13.28 -21.97 -12.94
N ASN A 298 12.21 -21.63 -13.67
CA ASN A 298 11.37 -22.63 -14.32
C ASN A 298 12.16 -23.40 -15.39
N GLY A 299 12.12 -24.72 -15.33
CA GLY A 299 12.85 -25.60 -16.24
C GLY A 299 14.34 -25.77 -15.90
N LEU A 300 14.81 -25.21 -14.79
CA LEU A 300 16.14 -25.48 -14.24
C LEU A 300 16.05 -26.59 -13.19
N ARG A 301 17.05 -27.47 -13.13
CA ARG A 301 17.16 -28.47 -12.06
C ARG A 301 17.94 -27.89 -10.90
N GLU A 302 17.38 -27.96 -9.70
CA GLU A 302 18.04 -27.54 -8.47
C GLU A 302 18.94 -28.65 -7.92
N ILE A 303 20.13 -28.28 -7.44
CA ILE A 303 21.06 -29.15 -6.73
C ILE A 303 20.86 -28.95 -5.23
N GLU A 304 20.75 -30.04 -4.49
CA GLU A 304 20.62 -30.01 -3.04
C GLU A 304 21.97 -29.65 -2.39
N GLY A 305 22.03 -28.48 -1.75
CA GLY A 305 23.18 -28.06 -0.96
C GLY A 305 23.20 -28.67 0.43
N VAL A 306 24.38 -28.76 1.05
CA VAL A 306 24.54 -29.18 2.44
C VAL A 306 24.67 -27.95 3.32
N GLU A 307 23.71 -27.73 4.23
CA GLU A 307 23.79 -26.65 5.22
C GLU A 307 25.02 -26.82 6.13
N LEU A 308 25.81 -25.75 6.29
CA LEU A 308 26.91 -25.74 7.24
C LEU A 308 26.38 -25.84 8.67
N ALA A 309 26.76 -26.93 9.36
CA ALA A 309 26.46 -27.12 10.77
C ALA A 309 26.93 -25.92 11.61
N MET A 310 26.09 -25.52 12.56
CA MET A 310 26.38 -24.47 13.53
C MET A 310 27.60 -24.88 14.37
N THR A 311 28.56 -23.97 14.53
CA THR A 311 29.69 -24.19 15.46
C THR A 311 29.24 -23.97 16.90
N GLY A 312 29.90 -24.60 17.88
CA GLY A 312 29.55 -24.42 19.30
C GLY A 312 29.64 -22.97 19.79
N GLU A 313 30.53 -22.15 19.21
CA GLU A 313 30.61 -20.71 19.52
C GLU A 313 29.41 -19.92 18.95
N GLU A 314 28.87 -20.32 17.81
CA GLU A 314 27.67 -19.72 17.22
C GLU A 314 26.41 -20.15 17.98
N GLU A 315 26.33 -21.40 18.43
CA GLU A 315 25.25 -21.88 19.31
C GLU A 315 25.20 -21.11 20.64
N GLU A 316 26.36 -20.88 21.27
CA GLU A 316 26.45 -20.08 22.51
C GLU A 316 26.03 -18.63 22.28
N LYS A 317 26.41 -18.03 21.14
CA LYS A 317 25.97 -16.67 20.77
C LYS A 317 24.48 -16.59 20.50
N LEU A 318 23.92 -17.56 19.78
CA LEU A 318 22.48 -17.65 19.52
C LEU A 318 21.69 -17.75 20.83
N ALA A 319 22.11 -18.65 21.73
CA ALA A 319 21.49 -18.81 23.04
C ALA A 319 21.60 -17.53 23.89
N ALA A 320 22.73 -16.83 23.85
CA ALA A 320 22.92 -15.56 24.55
C ALA A 320 22.00 -14.45 24.00
N LEU A 321 21.90 -14.33 22.68
CA LEU A 321 21.02 -13.36 22.02
C LEU A 321 19.53 -13.65 22.26
N GLN A 322 19.14 -14.93 22.25
CA GLN A 322 17.78 -15.36 22.60
C GLN A 322 17.45 -15.09 24.08
N THR A 323 18.42 -15.28 24.98
CA THR A 323 18.21 -14.92 26.40
C THR A 323 18.07 -13.39 26.55
N GLU A 324 18.87 -12.61 25.84
CA GLU A 324 18.82 -11.15 25.90
C GLU A 324 17.47 -10.59 25.38
N ILE A 325 16.92 -11.14 24.30
CA ILE A 325 15.60 -10.71 23.79
C ILE A 325 14.47 -11.12 24.75
N GLU A 326 14.53 -12.33 25.34
CA GLU A 326 13.55 -12.78 26.34
C GLU A 326 13.58 -11.88 27.59
N ASP A 327 14.76 -11.48 28.06
CA ASP A 327 14.92 -10.57 29.20
C ASP A 327 14.36 -9.17 28.90
N LEU A 328 14.65 -8.63 27.70
CA LEU A 328 14.12 -7.33 27.25
C LEU A 328 12.59 -7.37 27.07
N GLU A 329 12.05 -8.43 26.47
CA GLU A 329 10.61 -8.59 26.33
C GLU A 329 9.92 -8.71 27.68
N ALA A 330 10.51 -9.45 28.64
CA ALA A 330 9.96 -9.61 29.99
C ALA A 330 10.02 -8.31 30.81
N GLU A 331 11.10 -7.54 30.71
CA GLU A 331 11.26 -6.26 31.41
C GLU A 331 10.23 -5.22 30.93
N TRP A 332 9.90 -5.23 29.64
CA TRP A 332 9.04 -4.22 29.01
C TRP A 332 7.61 -4.71 28.68
N ALA A 333 7.24 -5.94 29.04
CA ALA A 333 5.94 -6.55 28.73
C ALA A 333 4.72 -5.75 29.22
N ASP A 334 4.82 -5.15 30.41
CA ASP A 334 3.73 -4.39 31.06
C ASP A 334 3.90 -2.86 30.91
N ALA A 335 4.92 -2.40 30.18
CA ALA A 335 5.20 -0.99 30.00
C ALA A 335 4.24 -0.36 28.98
N PRO A 336 3.66 0.82 29.27
CA PRO A 336 2.75 1.49 28.34
C PRO A 336 3.45 2.06 27.10
N GLU A 337 4.77 2.26 27.14
CA GLU A 337 5.60 2.75 26.04
C GLU A 337 7.01 2.19 26.18
N VAL A 338 7.56 1.62 25.10
CA VAL A 338 8.91 1.06 25.05
C VAL A 338 9.85 2.14 24.51
N PRO A 339 10.96 2.47 25.20
CA PRO A 339 11.92 3.44 24.71
C PRO A 339 12.50 3.05 23.35
N ASP A 340 12.72 4.03 22.46
CA ASP A 340 13.30 3.81 21.13
C ASP A 340 14.64 3.06 21.16
N GLU A 341 15.44 3.26 22.21
CA GLU A 341 16.72 2.58 22.43
C GLU A 341 16.56 1.07 22.64
N VAL A 342 15.48 0.65 23.31
CA VAL A 342 15.14 -0.77 23.54
C VAL A 342 14.61 -1.39 22.26
N GLN A 343 13.74 -0.68 21.54
CA GLN A 343 13.24 -1.13 20.24
C GLN A 343 14.40 -1.33 19.24
N ALA A 344 15.34 -0.38 19.17
CA ALA A 344 16.53 -0.50 18.33
C ALA A 344 17.44 -1.67 18.76
N ARG A 345 17.51 -1.99 20.06
CA ARG A 345 18.28 -3.13 20.56
C ARG A 345 17.63 -4.46 20.16
N ILE A 346 16.31 -4.57 20.26
CA ILE A 346 15.54 -5.74 19.82
C ILE A 346 15.76 -5.98 18.33
N GLU A 347 15.62 -4.95 17.49
CA GLU A 347 15.85 -5.05 16.04
C GLU A 347 17.28 -5.49 15.70
N ALA A 348 18.28 -5.00 16.43
CA ALA A 348 19.66 -5.42 16.26
C ALA A 348 19.90 -6.89 16.65
N ILE A 349 19.22 -7.37 17.70
CA ILE A 349 19.29 -8.78 18.13
C ILE A 349 18.61 -9.68 17.11
N ASP A 350 17.41 -9.33 16.63
CA ASP A 350 16.70 -10.08 15.59
C ASP A 350 17.53 -10.20 14.31
N THR A 351 18.18 -9.10 13.89
CA THR A 351 19.08 -9.11 12.74
C THR A 351 20.27 -10.06 12.97
N ALA A 352 20.85 -10.05 14.17
CA ALA A 352 21.97 -10.92 14.51
C ALA A 352 21.57 -12.41 14.61
N ILE A 353 20.38 -12.70 15.16
CA ILE A 353 19.81 -14.06 15.20
C ILE A 353 19.52 -14.54 13.79
N GLY A 354 18.88 -13.71 12.95
CA GLY A 354 18.60 -14.03 11.55
C GLY A 354 19.86 -14.46 10.79
N ALA A 355 20.95 -13.67 10.92
CA ALA A 355 22.24 -13.99 10.30
C ALA A 355 22.89 -15.29 10.83
N LEU A 356 22.57 -15.74 12.05
CA LEU A 356 23.07 -17.00 12.60
C LEU A 356 22.23 -18.19 12.17
N VAL A 357 20.91 -18.01 12.08
CA VAL A 357 19.93 -19.05 11.71
C VAL A 357 19.95 -19.33 10.22
N GLU A 358 20.14 -18.30 9.38
CA GLU A 358 20.29 -18.44 7.94
C GLU A 358 21.68 -19.03 7.63
N ARG A 359 21.74 -20.36 7.46
CA ARG A 359 23.00 -21.08 7.28
C ARG A 359 23.46 -21.05 5.82
N PRO A 360 24.74 -20.75 5.55
CA PRO A 360 25.27 -20.88 4.21
C PRO A 360 25.24 -22.35 3.78
N MET A 361 24.70 -22.60 2.58
CA MET A 361 24.77 -23.91 1.93
C MET A 361 26.14 -24.10 1.28
N THR A 362 26.68 -25.30 1.41
CA THR A 362 27.89 -25.74 0.71
C THR A 362 27.53 -26.71 -0.39
N PHE A 363 28.24 -26.61 -1.51
CA PHE A 363 28.03 -27.43 -2.70
C PHE A 363 29.33 -28.13 -3.06
N GLU A 364 29.24 -29.34 -3.59
CA GLU A 364 30.41 -30.05 -4.07
C GLU A 364 31.01 -29.35 -5.30
N PRO A 365 32.34 -29.24 -5.44
CA PRO A 365 32.96 -28.54 -6.56
C PRO A 365 32.54 -29.05 -7.95
N GLN A 366 32.21 -30.35 -8.06
CA GLN A 366 31.72 -30.97 -9.29
C GLN A 366 30.33 -30.47 -9.70
N ASP A 367 29.48 -30.16 -8.71
CA ASP A 367 28.12 -29.67 -8.91
C ASP A 367 28.14 -28.18 -9.25
N MET A 368 29.01 -27.41 -8.60
CA MET A 368 29.24 -26.00 -8.92
C MET A 368 29.75 -25.81 -10.35
N ALA A 369 30.51 -26.77 -10.88
CA ALA A 369 31.04 -26.71 -12.25
C ALA A 369 29.98 -26.88 -13.35
N ILE A 370 28.77 -27.36 -13.01
CA ILE A 370 27.63 -27.51 -13.93
C ILE A 370 26.44 -26.60 -13.59
N ALA A 371 26.35 -26.13 -12.34
CA ALA A 371 25.31 -25.24 -11.87
C ALA A 371 25.73 -23.76 -11.87
N GLY A 372 24.75 -22.87 -11.79
CA GLY A 372 24.95 -21.45 -11.61
C GLY A 372 24.19 -20.86 -10.44
N ALA A 373 24.31 -19.55 -10.32
CA ALA A 373 23.70 -18.75 -9.27
C ALA A 373 22.98 -17.51 -9.83
N PHE A 374 21.88 -17.15 -9.19
CA PHE A 374 21.14 -15.90 -9.41
C PHE A 374 21.50 -14.90 -8.31
N LEU A 375 21.74 -13.65 -8.70
CA LEU A 375 22.03 -12.55 -7.79
C LEU A 375 21.07 -11.39 -8.05
N SER A 376 20.27 -11.04 -7.05
CA SER A 376 19.34 -9.91 -7.10
C SER A 376 19.33 -9.07 -5.84
N ILE A 377 18.59 -7.95 -5.89
CA ILE A 377 18.50 -6.99 -4.79
C ILE A 377 17.12 -7.09 -4.15
N GLU A 378 17.09 -7.33 -2.84
CA GLU A 378 15.88 -7.36 -2.02
C GLU A 378 15.33 -5.97 -1.74
N VAL A 379 14.10 -5.89 -1.24
CA VAL A 379 13.41 -4.61 -0.96
C VAL A 379 14.18 -3.74 0.04
N ASP A 380 14.89 -4.35 0.98
CA ASP A 380 15.73 -3.66 1.97
C ASP A 380 17.11 -3.24 1.43
N GLY A 381 17.45 -3.62 0.20
CA GLY A 381 18.73 -3.34 -0.44
C GLY A 381 19.81 -4.39 -0.17
N THR A 382 19.50 -5.49 0.51
CA THR A 382 20.42 -6.63 0.66
C THR A 382 20.48 -7.47 -0.62
N LEU A 383 21.52 -8.31 -0.74
CA LEU A 383 21.67 -9.22 -1.88
C LEU A 383 20.96 -10.53 -1.59
N CYS A 384 20.05 -10.92 -2.48
CA CYS A 384 19.53 -12.28 -2.54
C CYS A 384 20.40 -13.09 -3.49
N ILE A 385 20.90 -14.23 -3.01
CA ILE A 385 21.81 -15.10 -3.76
C ILE A 385 21.27 -16.53 -3.75
N GLU A 386 20.64 -16.93 -4.86
CA GLU A 386 20.10 -18.27 -5.03
C GLU A 386 21.10 -19.11 -5.83
N ARG A 387 21.59 -20.20 -5.23
CA ARG A 387 22.66 -21.04 -5.79
C ARG A 387 22.13 -22.43 -6.15
N GLY A 388 22.80 -23.10 -7.08
CA GLY A 388 22.55 -24.52 -7.35
C GLY A 388 21.60 -24.83 -8.51
N TYR A 389 21.50 -23.95 -9.52
CA TYR A 389 20.61 -24.18 -10.67
C TYR A 389 21.38 -24.69 -11.90
N VAL A 390 20.97 -25.85 -12.42
CA VAL A 390 21.54 -26.44 -13.64
C VAL A 390 20.60 -26.16 -14.81
N ARG A 391 21.16 -25.64 -15.90
CA ARG A 391 20.42 -25.46 -17.16
C ARG A 391 20.31 -26.78 -17.92
N PRO A 392 19.25 -26.99 -18.72
CA PRO A 392 19.10 -28.22 -19.50
C PRO A 392 20.32 -28.55 -20.39
N GLU A 393 20.95 -27.52 -20.98
CA GLU A 393 22.18 -27.67 -21.77
C GLU A 393 23.44 -28.05 -20.96
N ASP A 394 23.38 -27.90 -19.64
CA ASP A 394 24.49 -28.14 -18.72
C ASP A 394 24.38 -29.50 -18.00
N GLU A 395 23.35 -30.30 -18.30
CA GLU A 395 23.20 -31.62 -17.72
C GLU A 395 24.26 -32.61 -18.24
N PRO A 396 24.86 -33.43 -17.35
CA PRO A 396 25.79 -34.46 -17.77
C PRO A 396 25.05 -35.53 -18.58
N VAL A 397 25.44 -35.71 -19.85
CA VAL A 397 24.93 -36.80 -20.69
C VAL A 397 25.38 -38.13 -20.08
N VAL A 398 24.45 -38.89 -19.52
CA VAL A 398 24.72 -40.25 -19.05
C VAL A 398 24.76 -41.17 -20.27
N GLU A 399 25.96 -41.49 -20.77
CA GLU A 399 26.13 -42.60 -21.69
C GLU A 399 25.84 -43.90 -20.91
N ALA A 400 24.68 -44.52 -21.18
CA ALA A 400 24.36 -45.83 -20.65
C ALA A 400 25.33 -46.87 -21.23
N GLU A 401 26.28 -47.32 -20.42
CA GLU A 401 27.08 -48.51 -20.71
C GLU A 401 26.15 -49.72 -20.86
N GLY A 402 26.33 -50.43 -21.98
CA GLY A 402 25.36 -51.35 -22.55
C GLY A 402 25.12 -52.64 -21.77
N ASP A 403 23.92 -53.18 -21.99
CA ASP A 403 23.60 -54.59 -21.75
C ASP A 403 23.15 -55.20 -23.08
N GLU A 404 23.92 -56.17 -23.56
CA GLU A 404 23.64 -56.97 -24.75
C GLU A 404 22.63 -58.08 -24.38
N ASP A 405 21.43 -58.09 -24.98
CA ASP A 405 20.85 -59.34 -25.51
C ASP A 405 19.78 -59.09 -26.60
N ALA A 406 19.76 -60.02 -27.55
CA ALA A 406 19.10 -60.10 -28.85
C ALA A 406 17.55 -60.11 -28.80
N GLY A 407 16.78 -59.84 -29.86
CA GLY A 407 17.05 -59.54 -31.27
C GLY A 407 15.77 -59.67 -32.12
N ALA A 408 15.78 -58.99 -33.28
CA ALA A 408 14.89 -59.12 -34.47
C ALA A 408 13.42 -58.62 -34.32
N ALA A 409 12.84 -57.82 -35.23
CA ALA A 409 13.10 -57.55 -36.65
C ALA A 409 12.43 -56.24 -37.13
N GLY A 410 12.94 -55.63 -38.21
CA GLY A 410 12.15 -54.73 -39.07
C GLY A 410 12.89 -53.53 -39.68
N GLU A 411 13.51 -53.75 -40.84
CA GLU A 411 14.22 -52.81 -41.72
C GLU A 411 13.43 -51.53 -42.12
N ALA A 412 14.05 -50.34 -41.96
CA ALA A 412 14.61 -49.42 -42.99
C ALA A 412 13.58 -48.48 -43.66
N LEU A 413 13.79 -47.15 -43.67
CA LEU A 413 14.61 -46.44 -44.67
C LEU A 413 14.95 -44.98 -44.27
N HIS A 414 16.24 -44.73 -44.02
CA HIS A 414 17.15 -43.68 -44.55
C HIS A 414 16.62 -42.36 -45.18
N HIS A 415 17.03 -41.21 -44.60
CA HIS A 415 17.86 -40.10 -45.17
C HIS A 415 17.69 -38.84 -44.29
N GLY A 416 18.70 -38.09 -43.84
CA GLY A 416 20.14 -38.08 -44.01
C GLY A 416 20.63 -36.78 -43.33
N GLY A 417 21.68 -36.88 -42.51
CA GLY A 417 22.27 -35.74 -41.80
C GLY A 417 23.33 -34.99 -42.61
N ASN A 418 23.47 -33.70 -42.30
CA ASN A 418 24.70 -32.97 -41.89
C ASN A 418 24.36 -31.47 -42.03
N ASP A 419 24.26 -30.70 -40.94
CA ASP A 419 25.35 -30.17 -40.11
C ASP A 419 26.14 -29.07 -40.84
N ASP A 420 25.92 -27.82 -40.44
CA ASP A 420 26.95 -26.94 -39.88
C ASP A 420 26.43 -25.50 -39.71
N GLY A 421 26.52 -25.01 -38.46
CA GLY A 421 26.89 -23.63 -38.09
C GLY A 421 25.94 -22.48 -38.41
N GLU A 422 25.33 -21.87 -37.38
CA GLU A 422 25.83 -20.60 -36.81
C GLU A 422 24.82 -19.98 -35.84
N GLU A 423 25.41 -19.33 -34.84
CA GLU A 423 24.85 -18.61 -33.69
C GLU A 423 23.63 -17.74 -34.01
N VAL A 424 22.59 -17.81 -33.17
CA VAL A 424 21.55 -16.77 -33.13
C VAL A 424 21.36 -16.28 -31.70
N ASP A 425 21.96 -15.13 -31.49
CA ASP A 425 21.72 -14.08 -30.50
C ASP A 425 20.24 -13.93 -30.12
N GLY A 426 19.91 -14.34 -28.89
CA GLY A 426 18.59 -14.19 -28.27
C GLY A 426 18.52 -12.95 -27.38
N GLY A 427 18.68 -11.77 -27.97
CA GLY A 427 18.45 -10.50 -27.28
C GLY A 427 17.02 -10.00 -27.49
N VAL A 428 16.18 -10.01 -26.45
CA VAL A 428 15.25 -8.90 -26.16
C VAL A 428 14.95 -8.84 -24.65
N GLY A 429 15.74 -8.04 -23.95
CA GLY A 429 15.19 -7.14 -22.94
C GLY A 429 15.50 -5.73 -23.40
N SER A 430 14.54 -4.81 -23.36
CA SER A 430 14.75 -3.47 -22.79
C SER A 430 13.60 -2.51 -23.09
N THR A 431 12.97 -2.11 -22.00
CA THR A 431 12.44 -0.77 -21.74
C THR A 431 13.44 0.34 -22.13
N VAL A 432 13.04 1.16 -23.10
CA VAL A 432 13.36 2.60 -23.24
C VAL A 432 14.70 3.11 -22.68
N SER A 433 15.61 3.42 -23.60
CA SER A 433 16.59 4.52 -23.45
C SER A 433 16.71 5.27 -24.77
N ASN A 434 16.46 6.58 -24.74
CA ASN A 434 16.60 7.50 -25.86
C ASN A 434 18.02 8.08 -25.90
N VAL A 435 18.71 8.04 -27.04
CA VAL A 435 19.56 9.16 -27.52
C VAL A 435 19.43 9.29 -29.05
N VAL A 436 19.30 10.54 -29.47
CA VAL A 436 18.95 11.06 -30.81
C VAL A 436 20.16 11.16 -31.74
N ALA A 437 19.96 10.89 -33.03
CA ALA A 437 20.70 11.55 -34.11
C ALA A 437 19.73 12.11 -35.16
N ILE A 438 19.85 13.42 -35.41
CA ILE A 438 19.07 14.24 -36.33
C ILE A 438 19.47 13.92 -37.78
N GLY A 439 18.50 13.72 -38.66
CA GLY A 439 18.73 13.62 -40.10
C GLY A 439 17.46 13.38 -40.91
N THR A 440 16.73 14.47 -41.18
CA THR A 440 15.72 14.67 -42.23
C THR A 440 15.52 13.55 -43.26
N ALA A 441 14.28 13.06 -43.39
CA ALA A 441 13.77 12.51 -44.64
C ALA A 441 12.30 12.92 -44.85
N GLY A 442 12.11 13.99 -45.63
CA GLY A 442 10.96 14.09 -46.50
C GLY A 442 11.42 13.74 -47.90
N GLY A 443 10.79 12.75 -48.53
CA GLY A 443 10.87 12.56 -49.98
C GLY A 443 11.36 11.18 -50.44
N ALA A 444 10.38 10.31 -50.69
CA ALA A 444 10.27 9.36 -51.79
C ALA A 444 11.46 9.16 -52.74
N ALA A 445 11.83 7.90 -53.01
CA ALA A 445 11.43 7.17 -54.23
C ALA A 445 12.39 6.01 -54.55
N SER A 446 11.79 4.93 -55.04
CA SER A 446 12.25 3.98 -56.07
C SER A 446 13.52 3.14 -55.87
N GLY A 447 13.37 1.85 -56.15
CA GLY A 447 14.45 0.95 -56.56
C GLY A 447 13.93 -0.49 -56.65
N ASP A 448 13.43 -0.87 -57.83
CA ASP A 448 13.28 -2.28 -58.22
C ASP A 448 14.64 -2.97 -58.18
N GLU A 449 14.66 -4.26 -57.83
CA GLU A 449 15.45 -5.26 -58.55
C GLU A 449 14.83 -6.65 -58.31
N ASP A 450 14.61 -7.34 -59.43
CA ASP A 450 14.13 -8.71 -59.56
C ASP A 450 15.09 -9.71 -58.89
N ASP A 451 14.54 -10.80 -58.35
CA ASP A 451 15.09 -12.14 -58.49
C ASP A 451 13.98 -13.17 -58.22
N GLU A 452 13.51 -13.81 -59.30
CA GLU A 452 12.83 -15.10 -59.24
C GLU A 452 13.88 -16.17 -58.88
N ASP A 453 13.77 -16.78 -57.69
CA ASP A 453 14.18 -18.17 -57.45
C ASP A 453 13.65 -18.66 -56.08
N GLY A 454 12.73 -19.65 -56.14
CA GLY A 454 12.25 -20.44 -54.99
C GLY A 454 11.14 -19.80 -54.15
N GLU A 455 9.96 -20.41 -54.13
CA GLU A 455 8.83 -20.08 -53.23
C GLU A 455 9.20 -20.30 -51.75
N VAL A 456 10.05 -19.44 -51.18
CA VAL A 456 10.21 -19.33 -49.73
C VAL A 456 9.30 -18.18 -49.29
N VAL A 457 8.08 -18.53 -48.90
CA VAL A 457 7.15 -17.58 -48.29
C VAL A 457 7.84 -16.96 -47.08
N LYS A 458 8.18 -15.68 -47.16
CA LYS A 458 8.79 -14.96 -46.05
C LYS A 458 7.84 -15.02 -44.84
N PRO A 459 8.36 -15.28 -43.62
CA PRO A 459 7.53 -15.28 -42.43
C PRO A 459 6.85 -13.91 -42.25
N LEU A 460 5.64 -13.93 -41.69
CA LEU A 460 4.89 -12.71 -41.40
C LEU A 460 5.67 -11.85 -40.38
N PRO A 461 5.65 -10.51 -40.48
CA PRO A 461 6.25 -9.65 -39.46
C PRO A 461 5.65 -9.89 -38.07
N ASP A 462 6.48 -9.93 -37.02
CA ASP A 462 6.04 -10.23 -35.64
C ASP A 462 4.92 -9.33 -35.16
N ARG A 463 4.99 -8.05 -35.48
CA ARG A 463 3.93 -7.08 -35.17
C ARG A 463 2.60 -7.46 -35.83
N LEU A 464 2.63 -7.86 -37.09
CA LEU A 464 1.43 -8.27 -37.81
C LEU A 464 0.88 -9.58 -37.24
N VAL A 465 1.74 -10.53 -36.87
CA VAL A 465 1.33 -11.75 -36.17
C VAL A 465 0.64 -11.41 -34.85
N ALA A 466 1.20 -10.51 -34.04
CA ALA A 466 0.60 -10.07 -32.78
C ALA A 466 -0.76 -9.37 -32.98
N GLU A 467 -0.89 -8.49 -33.98
CA GLU A 467 -2.15 -7.80 -34.28
C GLU A 467 -3.23 -8.79 -34.77
N LEU A 468 -2.86 -9.76 -35.63
CA LEU A 468 -3.79 -10.78 -36.13
C LEU A 468 -4.19 -11.78 -35.02
N THR A 469 -3.24 -12.21 -34.18
CA THR A 469 -3.54 -13.13 -33.08
C THR A 469 -4.35 -12.46 -31.97
N ALA A 470 -4.18 -11.16 -31.72
CA ALA A 470 -5.06 -10.40 -30.82
C ALA A 470 -6.52 -10.43 -31.30
N TRP A 471 -6.76 -10.22 -32.60
CA TRP A 471 -8.09 -10.31 -33.18
C TRP A 471 -8.65 -11.74 -33.10
N ARG A 472 -7.83 -12.75 -33.42
CA ARG A 472 -8.19 -14.17 -33.27
C ARG A 472 -8.59 -14.51 -31.83
N THR A 473 -7.86 -14.00 -30.84
CA THR A 473 -8.15 -14.22 -29.42
C THR A 473 -9.50 -13.62 -29.04
N LEU A 474 -9.83 -12.40 -29.49
CA LEU A 474 -11.15 -11.80 -29.24
C LEU A 474 -12.29 -12.60 -29.89
N ALA A 475 -12.11 -13.06 -31.13
CA ALA A 475 -13.09 -13.90 -31.82
C ALA A 475 -13.27 -15.26 -31.12
N LEU A 476 -12.18 -15.86 -30.62
CA LEU A 476 -12.23 -17.09 -29.84
C LEU A 476 -12.94 -16.87 -28.50
N GLN A 477 -12.71 -15.75 -27.81
CA GLN A 477 -13.39 -15.42 -26.55
C GLN A 477 -14.91 -15.33 -26.73
N ASP A 478 -15.39 -14.69 -27.80
CA ASP A 478 -16.82 -14.61 -28.11
C ASP A 478 -17.42 -15.99 -28.43
N ALA A 479 -16.78 -16.77 -29.31
CA ALA A 479 -17.24 -18.11 -29.65
C ALA A 479 -17.21 -19.07 -28.43
N PHE A 480 -16.19 -18.97 -27.58
CA PHE A 480 -16.04 -19.78 -26.37
C PHE A 480 -17.14 -19.49 -25.35
N ALA A 481 -17.51 -18.21 -25.18
CA ALA A 481 -18.62 -17.81 -24.30
C ALA A 481 -19.99 -18.37 -24.74
N GLN A 482 -20.15 -18.68 -26.03
CA GLN A 482 -21.37 -19.29 -26.58
C GLN A 482 -21.44 -20.81 -26.38
N SER A 483 -20.38 -21.46 -25.87
CA SER A 483 -20.35 -22.90 -25.59
C SER A 483 -20.05 -23.21 -24.11
N PRO A 484 -21.06 -23.16 -23.22
CA PRO A 484 -20.85 -23.34 -21.77
C PRO A 484 -20.23 -24.69 -21.39
N SER A 485 -20.55 -25.77 -22.10
CA SER A 485 -20.00 -27.10 -21.83
C SER A 485 -18.51 -27.18 -22.17
N THR A 486 -18.10 -26.64 -23.32
CA THR A 486 -16.69 -26.52 -23.68
C THR A 486 -15.94 -25.62 -22.71
N ALA A 487 -16.58 -24.53 -22.27
CA ALA A 487 -15.99 -23.63 -21.29
C ALA A 487 -15.76 -24.32 -19.93
N PHE A 488 -16.74 -25.10 -19.47
CA PHE A 488 -16.60 -25.91 -18.25
C PHE A 488 -15.47 -26.93 -18.37
N ALA A 489 -15.43 -27.70 -19.48
CA ALA A 489 -14.37 -28.68 -19.73
C ALA A 489 -12.98 -28.05 -19.79
N ALA A 490 -12.84 -26.85 -20.36
CA ALA A 490 -11.55 -26.16 -20.42
C ALA A 490 -11.09 -25.59 -19.08
N VAL A 491 -12.00 -25.06 -18.26
CA VAL A 491 -11.66 -24.67 -16.89
C VAL A 491 -11.30 -25.90 -16.05
N LEU A 492 -12.06 -27.00 -16.19
CA LEU A 492 -11.74 -28.27 -15.54
C LEU A 492 -10.36 -28.79 -15.98
N HIS A 493 -10.03 -28.71 -17.27
CA HIS A 493 -8.73 -29.09 -17.79
C HIS A 493 -7.59 -28.34 -17.10
N ALA A 494 -7.68 -27.01 -17.04
CA ALA A 494 -6.68 -26.20 -16.33
C ALA A 494 -6.58 -26.54 -14.84
N PHE A 495 -7.70 -26.82 -14.18
CA PHE A 495 -7.72 -27.19 -12.77
C PHE A 495 -7.05 -28.56 -12.52
N VAL A 496 -7.28 -29.51 -13.42
CA VAL A 496 -6.70 -30.86 -13.33
C VAL A 496 -5.20 -30.82 -13.63
N LEU A 497 -4.76 -30.01 -14.61
CA LEU A 497 -3.33 -29.75 -14.84
C LEU A 497 -2.66 -29.28 -13.55
N ASP A 498 -3.18 -28.22 -12.91
CA ASP A 498 -2.60 -27.68 -11.68
C ASP A 498 -2.61 -28.67 -10.50
N CYS A 499 -3.64 -29.53 -10.40
CA CYS A 499 -3.78 -30.46 -9.27
C CYS A 499 -3.03 -31.79 -9.43
N PHE A 500 -2.73 -32.23 -10.66
CA PHE A 500 -2.21 -33.58 -10.92
C PHE A 500 -0.93 -33.62 -11.76
N TYR A 501 -0.55 -32.55 -12.46
CA TYR A 501 0.60 -32.51 -13.36
C TYR A 501 1.56 -31.38 -12.96
N SER A 502 2.80 -31.73 -12.61
CA SER A 502 3.78 -30.78 -12.05
C SER A 502 4.72 -30.15 -13.10
N SER A 503 4.84 -30.72 -14.30
CA SER A 503 5.92 -30.45 -15.25
C SER A 503 5.54 -29.66 -16.50
N THR A 504 4.24 -29.54 -16.84
CA THR A 504 3.80 -28.81 -18.04
C THR A 504 2.42 -28.19 -17.84
N ARG A 505 2.24 -26.97 -18.36
CA ARG A 505 0.97 -26.22 -18.33
C ARG A 505 0.51 -25.95 -19.76
N GLU A 506 0.13 -26.99 -20.49
CA GLU A 506 -0.45 -26.86 -21.83
C GLU A 506 -1.88 -26.27 -21.75
N SER A 507 -1.98 -24.97 -21.46
CA SER A 507 -3.26 -24.26 -21.41
C SER A 507 -3.12 -22.84 -21.92
N CYS A 508 -4.09 -22.40 -22.73
CA CYS A 508 -4.23 -21.00 -23.13
C CYS A 508 -5.11 -20.19 -22.16
N LEU A 509 -5.66 -20.82 -21.11
CA LEU A 509 -6.45 -20.13 -20.09
C LEU A 509 -5.54 -19.49 -19.03
N GLN A 510 -5.75 -18.21 -18.77
CA GLN A 510 -5.04 -17.46 -17.72
C GLN A 510 -5.74 -17.65 -16.36
N ILE A 511 -5.71 -18.87 -15.85
CA ILE A 511 -6.22 -19.24 -14.52
C ILE A 511 -5.18 -20.10 -13.81
N SER A 512 -5.06 -19.94 -12.49
CA SER A 512 -4.16 -20.73 -11.65
C SER A 512 -4.82 -21.07 -10.33
N LEU A 513 -4.64 -22.30 -9.88
CA LEU A 513 -5.06 -22.77 -8.56
C LEU A 513 -3.94 -22.56 -7.53
N ASN A 514 -4.27 -21.90 -6.43
CA ASN A 514 -3.39 -21.79 -5.27
C ASN A 514 -3.86 -22.79 -4.22
N GLU A 515 -3.22 -23.96 -4.14
CA GLU A 515 -3.54 -24.97 -3.13
C GLU A 515 -3.35 -24.39 -1.72
N ALA A 516 -4.29 -24.65 -0.82
CA ALA A 516 -4.21 -24.18 0.55
C ALA A 516 -3.04 -24.86 1.27
N SER A 517 -2.09 -24.06 1.77
CA SER A 517 -0.98 -24.51 2.61
C SER A 517 -1.17 -24.03 4.04
N PHE A 518 -0.84 -24.88 5.02
CA PHE A 518 -1.03 -24.61 6.44
C PHE A 518 0.34 -24.44 7.12
N CYS A 519 0.73 -23.19 7.40
CA CYS A 519 2.03 -22.88 8.02
C CYS A 519 2.15 -23.40 9.47
N PHE A 520 1.01 -23.57 10.15
CA PHE A 520 0.92 -24.09 11.51
C PHE A 520 -0.11 -25.22 11.56
N SER A 521 0.33 -26.46 11.34
CA SER A 521 -0.54 -27.63 11.43
C SER A 521 -0.58 -28.17 12.86
N ALA A 522 -1.79 -28.35 13.39
CA ALA A 522 -1.98 -29.10 14.64
C ALA A 522 -1.47 -30.55 14.49
N THR A 523 -0.95 -31.11 15.58
CA THR A 523 -0.51 -32.51 15.63
C THR A 523 -1.66 -33.45 15.26
N GLY A 524 -1.44 -34.36 14.30
CA GLY A 524 -2.44 -35.34 13.87
C GLY A 524 -3.42 -34.87 12.77
N LEU A 525 -3.28 -33.64 12.24
CA LEU A 525 -4.16 -33.15 11.16
C LEU A 525 -4.07 -34.01 9.89
N ARG A 526 -2.87 -34.46 9.52
CA ARG A 526 -2.62 -35.37 8.38
C ARG A 526 -3.37 -36.69 8.51
N ASP A 527 -3.55 -37.17 9.73
CA ASP A 527 -4.21 -38.44 10.03
C ASP A 527 -5.71 -38.27 10.34
N SER A 528 -6.25 -37.06 10.23
CA SER A 528 -7.68 -36.80 10.45
C SER A 528 -8.57 -37.48 9.40
N ALA A 529 -9.83 -37.74 9.74
CA ALA A 529 -10.78 -38.36 8.80
C ALA A 529 -10.96 -37.55 7.49
N PRO A 530 -11.07 -36.20 7.52
CA PRO A 530 -11.14 -35.41 6.29
C PRO A 530 -9.87 -35.50 5.44
N ALA A 531 -8.67 -35.47 6.05
CA ALA A 531 -7.42 -35.57 5.31
C ALA A 531 -7.29 -36.91 4.57
N ARG A 532 -7.65 -38.03 5.22
CA ARG A 532 -7.68 -39.35 4.59
C ARG A 532 -8.70 -39.41 3.45
N ALA A 533 -9.91 -38.91 3.67
CA ALA A 533 -10.95 -38.89 2.64
C ALA A 533 -10.53 -38.06 1.40
N ILE A 534 -9.84 -36.93 1.60
CA ILE A 534 -9.29 -36.11 0.51
C ILE A 534 -8.19 -36.88 -0.24
N ALA A 535 -7.25 -37.51 0.48
CA ALA A 535 -6.16 -38.27 -0.12
C ALA A 535 -6.66 -39.50 -0.91
N GLU A 536 -7.63 -40.24 -0.38
CA GLU A 536 -8.27 -41.36 -1.05
C GLU A 536 -9.01 -40.92 -2.32
N ARG A 537 -9.77 -39.82 -2.23
CA ARG A 537 -10.46 -39.23 -3.39
C ARG A 537 -9.47 -38.75 -4.46
N HIS A 538 -8.37 -38.13 -4.05
CA HIS A 538 -7.33 -37.66 -4.96
C HIS A 538 -6.67 -38.84 -5.68
N LYS A 539 -6.27 -39.88 -4.94
CA LYS A 539 -5.71 -41.09 -5.53
C LYS A 539 -6.67 -41.75 -6.52
N ARG A 540 -7.95 -41.88 -6.17
CA ARG A 540 -8.97 -42.45 -7.07
C ARG A 540 -9.09 -41.69 -8.40
N TRP A 541 -8.88 -40.37 -8.38
CA TRP A 541 -8.86 -39.58 -9.61
C TRP A 541 -7.54 -39.73 -10.37
N ALA A 542 -6.41 -39.68 -9.67
CA ALA A 542 -5.10 -39.90 -10.27
C ALA A 542 -5.04 -41.24 -11.03
N ASP A 543 -5.54 -42.33 -10.43
CA ASP A 543 -5.59 -43.67 -11.05
C ASP A 543 -6.45 -43.74 -12.34
N ARG A 544 -7.28 -42.73 -12.61
CA ARG A 544 -8.17 -42.66 -13.79
C ARG A 544 -7.70 -41.67 -14.85
N LEU A 545 -6.80 -40.77 -14.51
CA LEU A 545 -6.28 -39.75 -15.40
C LEU A 545 -5.11 -40.32 -16.21
N PRO A 546 -4.84 -39.82 -17.42
CA PRO A 546 -3.69 -40.24 -18.20
C PRO A 546 -2.37 -39.83 -17.53
N ASP A 547 -1.26 -40.50 -17.86
CA ASP A 547 0.07 -40.11 -17.37
C ASP A 547 0.60 -38.86 -18.12
N SER A 548 0.12 -38.64 -19.34
CA SER A 548 0.50 -37.55 -20.23
C SER A 548 -0.58 -36.47 -20.25
N ASP A 549 -0.18 -35.23 -20.02
CA ASP A 549 -1.02 -34.04 -20.05
C ASP A 549 -1.66 -33.78 -21.43
N LYS A 550 -0.97 -34.16 -22.51
CA LYS A 550 -1.47 -34.05 -23.90
C LYS A 550 -2.76 -34.83 -24.16
N ASP A 551 -2.95 -35.93 -23.44
CA ASP A 551 -4.12 -36.80 -23.58
C ASP A 551 -5.27 -36.39 -22.64
N LEU A 552 -5.04 -35.41 -21.76
CA LEU A 552 -5.99 -35.02 -20.71
C LEU A 552 -7.28 -34.44 -21.29
N TRP A 553 -7.19 -33.63 -22.35
CA TRP A 553 -8.38 -33.02 -22.96
C TRP A 553 -9.38 -34.08 -23.42
N ASP A 554 -8.92 -35.07 -24.16
CA ASP A 554 -9.76 -36.16 -24.67
C ASP A 554 -10.29 -37.04 -23.53
N ALA A 555 -9.46 -37.30 -22.51
CA ALA A 555 -9.87 -38.04 -21.33
C ALA A 555 -11.01 -37.33 -20.56
N LEU A 556 -10.95 -36.00 -20.42
CA LEU A 556 -12.01 -35.22 -19.77
C LEU A 556 -13.29 -35.20 -20.59
N LEU A 557 -13.21 -35.13 -21.92
CA LEU A 557 -14.39 -35.21 -22.80
C LEU A 557 -15.06 -36.59 -22.78
N ALA A 558 -14.33 -37.65 -22.41
CA ALA A 558 -14.88 -38.99 -22.23
C ALA A 558 -15.63 -39.19 -20.90
N LEU A 559 -15.40 -38.33 -19.90
CA LEU A 559 -16.13 -38.35 -18.63
C LEU A 559 -17.56 -37.83 -18.81
N ASP A 560 -18.51 -38.42 -18.10
CA ASP A 560 -19.87 -37.86 -18.08
C ASP A 560 -19.94 -36.56 -17.26
N GLY A 561 -21.03 -35.78 -17.41
CA GLY A 561 -21.16 -34.49 -16.74
C GLY A 561 -21.11 -34.56 -15.20
N ASN A 562 -21.54 -35.67 -14.60
CA ASN A 562 -21.47 -35.84 -13.15
C ASN A 562 -20.02 -36.12 -12.70
N GLU A 563 -19.29 -36.91 -13.48
CA GLU A 563 -17.88 -37.19 -13.24
C GLU A 563 -17.01 -35.96 -13.41
N GLN A 564 -17.25 -35.16 -14.46
CA GLN A 564 -16.59 -33.88 -14.65
C GLN A 564 -16.89 -32.93 -13.48
N ALA A 565 -18.15 -32.84 -13.03
CA ALA A 565 -18.53 -32.03 -11.88
C ALA A 565 -17.88 -32.51 -10.57
N ALA A 566 -17.78 -33.83 -10.37
CA ALA A 566 -17.14 -34.40 -9.18
C ALA A 566 -15.62 -34.18 -9.16
N LEU A 567 -14.96 -34.27 -10.31
CA LEU A 567 -13.54 -33.94 -10.45
C LEU A 567 -13.30 -32.44 -10.26
N PHE A 568 -14.16 -31.60 -10.84
CA PHE A 568 -14.14 -30.15 -10.62
C PHE A 568 -14.26 -29.81 -9.14
N ALA A 569 -15.24 -30.39 -8.44
CA ALA A 569 -15.45 -30.19 -7.01
C ALA A 569 -14.24 -30.66 -6.18
N HIS A 570 -13.56 -31.73 -6.60
CA HIS A 570 -12.33 -32.16 -5.95
C HIS A 570 -11.20 -31.13 -6.11
N CYS A 571 -10.96 -30.63 -7.32
CA CYS A 571 -9.95 -29.60 -7.56
C CYS A 571 -10.30 -28.29 -6.83
N ALA A 572 -11.57 -27.87 -6.84
CA ALA A 572 -12.04 -26.70 -6.11
C ALA A 572 -11.86 -26.85 -4.58
N SER A 573 -12.00 -28.06 -4.03
CA SER A 573 -11.80 -28.31 -2.60
C SER A 573 -10.36 -28.05 -2.12
N LYS A 574 -9.38 -28.16 -3.01
CA LYS A 574 -7.94 -27.99 -2.73
C LYS A 574 -7.54 -26.53 -2.53
N VAL A 575 -8.29 -25.60 -3.11
CA VAL A 575 -8.04 -24.16 -3.00
C VAL A 575 -8.87 -23.47 -1.92
N LEU A 576 -9.68 -24.23 -1.16
CA LEU A 576 -10.46 -23.69 -0.06
C LEU A 576 -9.55 -23.43 1.15
N ASN A 577 -9.28 -22.15 1.43
CA ASN A 577 -8.54 -21.71 2.62
C ASN A 577 -9.47 -20.94 3.58
N ALA A 578 -9.71 -21.53 4.75
CA ALA A 578 -10.45 -20.92 5.86
C ALA A 578 -9.57 -20.72 7.12
N GLN A 579 -8.25 -20.81 6.99
CA GLN A 579 -7.33 -20.66 8.12
C GLN A 579 -7.26 -19.19 8.58
N GLN A 580 -7.41 -19.00 9.89
CA GLN A 580 -7.05 -17.76 10.56
C GLN A 580 -5.52 -17.72 10.71
N GLU A 581 -4.84 -17.11 9.74
CA GLU A 581 -3.39 -16.95 9.75
C GLU A 581 -2.97 -15.85 10.73
N VAL A 582 -1.83 -16.05 11.39
CA VAL A 582 -1.20 -15.00 12.20
C VAL A 582 -0.55 -14.02 11.24
N VAL A 583 -1.08 -12.80 11.17
CA VAL A 583 -0.48 -11.72 10.37
C VAL A 583 0.78 -11.25 11.10
N PRO A 584 1.98 -11.35 10.50
CA PRO A 584 3.20 -10.85 11.11
C PRO A 584 3.09 -9.36 11.46
N LYS A 585 3.75 -8.93 12.54
CA LYS A 585 3.74 -7.53 13.02
C LYS A 585 4.30 -6.56 11.97
N TYR A 586 5.15 -7.05 11.07
CA TYR A 586 5.71 -6.33 9.94
C TYR A 586 5.08 -6.83 8.64
N ASP A 587 4.56 -5.89 7.85
CA ASP A 587 3.85 -6.17 6.60
C ASP A 587 4.83 -6.73 5.55
N ASN A 588 4.69 -8.01 5.21
CA ASN A 588 5.41 -8.62 4.10
C ASN A 588 4.65 -8.50 2.77
N GLY A 589 3.58 -7.72 2.71
CA GLY A 589 2.75 -7.46 1.53
C GLY A 589 1.95 -8.66 1.03
N ARG A 590 2.11 -9.85 1.62
CA ARG A 590 1.48 -11.09 1.14
C ARG A 590 0.13 -11.37 1.82
N ILE A 591 -0.04 -11.01 3.09
CA ILE A 591 -1.24 -11.30 3.88
C ILE A 591 -1.57 -10.10 4.78
N SER A 592 -2.78 -9.53 4.63
CA SER A 592 -3.25 -8.44 5.48
C SER A 592 -4.35 -8.90 6.44
N ARG A 593 -4.46 -8.28 7.61
CA ARG A 593 -5.51 -8.62 8.60
C ARG A 593 -6.92 -8.55 8.02
N SER A 594 -7.18 -7.54 7.18
CA SER A 594 -8.48 -7.35 6.53
C SER A 594 -8.77 -8.43 5.48
N SER A 595 -7.75 -8.91 4.76
CA SER A 595 -7.91 -10.01 3.81
C SER A 595 -8.25 -11.34 4.50
N VAL A 596 -7.59 -11.64 5.63
CA VAL A 596 -7.87 -12.84 6.44
C VAL A 596 -9.28 -12.78 7.01
N GLU A 597 -9.69 -11.65 7.59
CA GLU A 597 -11.02 -11.47 8.18
C GLU A 597 -12.14 -11.66 7.14
N ARG A 598 -11.98 -11.10 5.93
CA ARG A 598 -12.94 -11.28 4.84
C ARG A 598 -13.01 -12.73 4.36
N ARG A 599 -11.86 -13.40 4.25
CA ARG A 599 -11.79 -14.80 3.85
C ARG A 599 -12.48 -15.70 4.87
N VAL A 600 -12.20 -15.52 6.16
CA VAL A 600 -12.86 -16.28 7.24
C VAL A 600 -14.36 -16.00 7.26
N SER A 601 -14.77 -14.74 7.12
CA SER A 601 -16.19 -14.37 7.00
C SER A 601 -16.88 -15.06 5.81
N HIS A 602 -16.22 -15.11 4.65
CA HIS A 602 -16.73 -15.83 3.48
C HIS A 602 -16.79 -17.35 3.72
N SER A 603 -15.81 -17.91 4.42
CA SER A 603 -15.79 -19.34 4.75
C SER A 603 -17.03 -19.78 5.53
N HIS A 604 -17.63 -18.91 6.37
CA HIS A 604 -18.89 -19.20 7.05
C HIS A 604 -20.07 -19.35 6.08
N VAL A 605 -20.07 -18.63 4.95
CA VAL A 605 -21.08 -18.79 3.90
C VAL A 605 -20.96 -20.18 3.27
N LEU A 606 -19.74 -20.60 2.95
CA LEU A 606 -19.48 -21.93 2.39
C LEU A 606 -19.79 -23.03 3.39
N ALA A 607 -19.38 -22.87 4.66
CA ALA A 607 -19.65 -23.81 5.74
C ALA A 607 -21.15 -24.08 5.91
N ARG A 608 -21.99 -23.04 5.85
CA ARG A 608 -23.46 -23.20 5.86
C ARG A 608 -23.97 -23.87 4.61
N ALA A 609 -23.50 -23.46 3.44
CA ALA A 609 -23.95 -24.01 2.16
C ALA A 609 -23.67 -25.52 2.03
N VAL A 610 -22.56 -26.00 2.58
CA VAL A 610 -22.18 -27.43 2.57
C VAL A 610 -22.61 -28.20 3.82
N GLY A 611 -23.21 -27.54 4.81
CA GLY A 611 -23.60 -28.16 6.07
C GLY A 611 -22.40 -28.69 6.87
N LEU A 612 -21.35 -27.89 7.05
CA LEU A 612 -20.13 -28.28 7.74
C LEU A 612 -20.40 -28.72 9.18
N ASP A 613 -20.19 -30.00 9.46
CA ASP A 613 -20.23 -30.59 10.80
C ASP A 613 -18.83 -31.06 11.22
N LEU A 614 -18.17 -30.29 12.09
CA LEU A 614 -16.84 -30.60 12.59
C LEU A 614 -16.84 -31.73 13.63
N ILE A 615 -17.93 -31.92 14.37
CA ILE A 615 -18.07 -33.03 15.32
C ILE A 615 -18.25 -34.34 14.54
N GLY A 616 -19.10 -34.35 13.52
CA GLY A 616 -19.24 -35.47 12.57
C GLY A 616 -17.96 -35.75 11.78
N ALA A 617 -17.17 -34.71 11.47
CA ALA A 617 -15.84 -34.86 10.87
C ALA A 617 -14.77 -35.45 11.82
N GLY A 618 -15.12 -35.67 13.09
CA GLY A 618 -14.27 -36.36 14.07
C GLY A 618 -13.46 -35.43 14.97
N TRP A 619 -13.70 -34.12 14.96
CA TRP A 619 -13.02 -33.21 15.90
C TRP A 619 -13.55 -33.39 17.32
N ARG A 620 -12.65 -33.41 18.31
CA ARG A 620 -12.98 -33.47 19.73
C ARG A 620 -12.00 -32.61 20.55
N PRO A 621 -12.45 -31.99 21.67
CA PRO A 621 -11.60 -31.18 22.54
C PRO A 621 -10.72 -32.07 23.41
N THR A 622 -9.67 -32.66 22.84
CA THR A 622 -8.75 -33.55 23.56
C THR A 622 -7.71 -32.78 24.38
N VAL A 623 -7.05 -33.46 25.32
CA VAL A 623 -5.91 -32.87 26.08
C VAL A 623 -4.79 -32.45 25.14
N ALA A 624 -4.44 -33.27 24.15
CA ALA A 624 -3.37 -32.98 23.20
C ALA A 624 -3.75 -31.87 22.18
N GLY A 625 -5.03 -31.77 21.80
CA GLY A 625 -5.48 -30.87 20.74
C GLY A 625 -5.94 -29.48 21.20
N TYR A 626 -6.53 -29.37 22.40
CA TYR A 626 -7.12 -28.10 22.87
C TYR A 626 -6.95 -27.89 24.37
N LEU A 627 -7.39 -28.84 25.20
CA LEU A 627 -7.51 -28.64 26.66
C LEU A 627 -6.16 -28.48 27.37
N GLY A 628 -5.07 -29.06 26.84
CA GLY A 628 -3.72 -28.87 27.39
C GLY A 628 -3.17 -27.45 27.16
N SER A 629 -3.59 -26.82 26.06
CA SER A 629 -3.06 -25.53 25.58
C SER A 629 -3.78 -24.33 26.20
N VAL A 630 -5.03 -24.48 26.63
CA VAL A 630 -5.81 -23.40 27.24
C VAL A 630 -5.55 -23.23 28.75
N THR A 631 -5.95 -22.08 29.31
CA THR A 631 -5.79 -21.79 30.75
C THR A 631 -6.82 -22.57 31.59
N LYS A 632 -6.55 -22.75 32.89
CA LYS A 632 -7.51 -23.40 33.82
C LYS A 632 -8.89 -22.72 33.81
N GLN A 633 -8.90 -21.38 33.81
CA GLN A 633 -10.13 -20.60 33.76
C GLN A 633 -10.92 -20.85 32.47
N ARG A 634 -10.22 -20.97 31.33
CA ARG A 634 -10.88 -21.29 30.06
C ARG A 634 -11.47 -22.69 30.06
N ILE A 635 -10.77 -23.70 30.61
CA ILE A 635 -11.31 -25.07 30.74
C ILE A 635 -12.61 -25.08 31.56
N ILE A 636 -12.64 -24.37 32.69
CA ILE A 636 -13.82 -24.26 33.54
C ILE A 636 -14.98 -23.59 32.78
N ALA A 637 -14.69 -22.50 32.04
CA ALA A 637 -15.69 -21.80 31.24
C ALA A 637 -16.25 -22.68 30.11
N ASP A 638 -15.40 -23.39 29.39
CA ASP A 638 -15.79 -24.27 28.29
C ASP A 638 -16.65 -25.45 28.80
N VAL A 639 -16.28 -26.06 29.94
CA VAL A 639 -17.10 -27.11 30.58
C VAL A 639 -18.41 -26.56 31.11
N ALA A 640 -18.42 -25.36 31.67
CA ALA A 640 -19.65 -24.70 32.12
C ALA A 640 -20.59 -24.40 30.95
N GLU A 641 -20.07 -23.99 29.80
CA GLU A 641 -20.84 -23.75 28.57
C GLU A 641 -21.40 -25.07 28.02
N ALA A 642 -20.59 -26.13 27.95
CA ALA A 642 -20.98 -27.39 27.33
C ALA A 642 -21.92 -28.27 28.19
N LYS A 643 -21.69 -28.35 29.50
CA LYS A 643 -22.41 -29.27 30.42
C LYS A 643 -23.06 -28.57 31.62
N GLY A 644 -22.80 -27.27 31.84
CA GLY A 644 -23.37 -26.46 32.91
C GLY A 644 -22.44 -26.23 34.11
N ALA A 645 -22.71 -25.15 34.86
CA ALA A 645 -21.85 -24.65 35.94
C ALA A 645 -21.51 -25.69 37.04
N LYS A 646 -22.43 -26.61 37.34
CA LYS A 646 -22.22 -27.67 38.35
C LYS A 646 -21.06 -28.59 38.02
N PHE A 647 -20.84 -28.90 36.74
CA PHE A 647 -19.73 -29.75 36.30
C PHE A 647 -18.40 -28.98 36.33
N ALA A 648 -18.43 -27.67 36.08
CA ALA A 648 -17.28 -26.80 36.19
C ALA A 648 -16.77 -26.69 37.64
N GLU A 649 -17.69 -26.56 38.62
CA GLU A 649 -17.37 -26.58 40.05
C GLU A 649 -16.69 -27.90 40.50
N MET A 650 -17.05 -29.03 39.88
CA MET A 650 -16.46 -30.33 40.19
C MET A 650 -14.99 -30.45 39.78
N ILE A 651 -14.54 -29.69 38.77
CA ILE A 651 -13.15 -29.75 38.28
C ILE A 651 -12.28 -28.58 38.73
N ASP A 652 -12.86 -27.52 39.29
CA ASP A 652 -12.18 -26.27 39.67
C ASP A 652 -10.97 -26.49 40.60
N HIS A 653 -11.10 -27.41 41.55
CA HIS A 653 -10.06 -27.71 42.54
C HIS A 653 -8.87 -28.53 41.98
N LEU A 654 -8.93 -28.98 40.71
CA LEU A 654 -7.91 -29.85 40.12
C LEU A 654 -6.67 -29.09 39.60
N LYS A 655 -5.55 -29.80 39.48
CA LYS A 655 -4.35 -29.28 38.81
C LYS A 655 -4.54 -29.30 37.28
N LYS A 656 -3.82 -28.46 36.52
CA LYS A 656 -4.10 -28.21 35.09
C LYS A 656 -4.18 -29.50 34.26
N GLY A 657 -3.22 -30.41 34.41
CA GLY A 657 -3.22 -31.68 33.68
C GLY A 657 -4.32 -32.66 34.11
N ASP A 658 -4.77 -32.62 35.37
CA ASP A 658 -5.87 -33.46 35.86
C ASP A 658 -7.22 -32.87 35.43
N MET A 659 -7.35 -31.55 35.48
CA MET A 659 -8.50 -30.77 35.02
C MET A 659 -8.73 -30.98 33.52
N ALA A 660 -7.67 -30.92 32.70
CA ALA A 660 -7.77 -31.15 31.27
C ALA A 660 -8.24 -32.58 30.95
N ARG A 661 -7.75 -33.59 31.68
CA ARG A 661 -8.18 -34.99 31.50
C ARG A 661 -9.63 -35.22 31.92
N GLU A 662 -10.07 -34.64 33.03
CA GLU A 662 -11.47 -34.76 33.44
C GLU A 662 -12.39 -33.94 32.52
N ALA A 663 -11.95 -32.79 32.04
CA ALA A 663 -12.68 -32.00 31.05
C ALA A 663 -12.82 -32.75 29.71
N GLU A 664 -11.78 -33.42 29.23
CA GLU A 664 -11.84 -34.27 28.02
C GLU A 664 -12.92 -35.35 28.18
N ARG A 665 -12.94 -36.04 29.32
CA ARG A 665 -13.96 -37.05 29.64
C ARG A 665 -15.37 -36.46 29.74
N LEU A 666 -15.53 -35.27 30.31
CA LEU A 666 -16.84 -34.61 30.42
C LEU A 666 -17.36 -34.11 29.08
N LEU A 667 -16.47 -33.76 28.16
CA LEU A 667 -16.80 -33.18 26.85
C LEU A 667 -16.88 -34.21 25.71
N GLU A 668 -16.46 -35.46 25.94
CA GLU A 668 -16.40 -36.54 24.94
C GLU A 668 -17.71 -36.73 24.17
N ASP A 669 -18.83 -36.74 24.91
CA ASP A 669 -20.21 -36.85 24.39
C ASP A 669 -20.92 -35.49 24.34
N SER A 670 -20.22 -34.42 24.02
CA SER A 670 -20.84 -33.10 23.83
C SER A 670 -20.75 -32.64 22.39
N ASP A 671 -21.80 -31.97 21.92
CA ASP A 671 -21.83 -31.30 20.61
C ASP A 671 -21.18 -29.91 20.69
N TRP A 672 -20.33 -29.69 21.70
CA TRP A 672 -19.71 -28.41 21.96
C TRP A 672 -18.44 -28.25 21.11
N LEU A 673 -18.30 -27.06 20.53
CA LEU A 673 -17.14 -26.62 19.78
C LEU A 673 -16.60 -25.33 20.41
N PRO A 674 -15.28 -25.08 20.38
CA PRO A 674 -14.72 -23.79 20.76
C PRO A 674 -15.09 -22.72 19.73
N GLU A 675 -15.15 -21.46 20.17
CA GLU A 675 -15.63 -20.31 19.38
C GLU A 675 -15.07 -20.25 17.94
N PRO A 676 -13.75 -20.39 17.67
CA PRO A 676 -13.22 -20.32 16.30
C PRO A 676 -13.66 -21.45 15.37
N MET A 677 -14.18 -22.55 15.93
CA MET A 677 -14.66 -23.71 15.18
C MET A 677 -16.16 -23.67 14.93
N ARG A 678 -16.87 -22.67 15.48
CA ARG A 678 -18.30 -22.51 15.25
C ARG A 678 -18.53 -21.81 13.93
N THR A 679 -19.63 -22.16 13.27
CA THR A 679 -20.16 -21.37 12.16
C THR A 679 -21.18 -20.41 12.73
N PRO A 680 -20.94 -19.08 12.72
CA PRO A 680 -21.90 -18.12 13.24
C PRO A 680 -23.21 -18.19 12.45
N GLU A 681 -24.33 -18.11 13.16
CA GLU A 681 -25.64 -17.89 12.55
C GLU A 681 -25.64 -16.50 11.87
N PRO A 682 -26.27 -16.36 10.69
CA PRO A 682 -26.40 -15.06 10.06
C PRO A 682 -27.15 -14.12 11.02
N MET A 683 -26.56 -12.97 11.34
CA MET A 683 -27.33 -11.87 11.94
C MET A 683 -28.42 -11.53 10.93
N ASP A 684 -29.68 -11.75 11.30
CA ASP A 684 -30.83 -11.32 10.51
C ASP A 684 -30.60 -9.88 10.04
N ALA A 685 -30.59 -9.69 8.72
CA ALA A 685 -30.52 -8.37 8.12
C ALA A 685 -31.69 -7.57 8.70
N ALA A 686 -31.36 -6.47 9.39
CA ALA A 686 -32.35 -5.55 9.91
C ALA A 686 -33.39 -5.26 8.80
N PRO A 687 -34.70 -5.39 9.08
CA PRO A 687 -35.72 -5.20 8.06
C PRO A 687 -35.60 -3.79 7.51
N ILE A 688 -35.46 -3.68 6.19
CA ILE A 688 -35.52 -2.43 5.46
C ILE A 688 -36.90 -1.83 5.75
N ASP A 689 -36.89 -0.63 6.31
CA ASP A 689 -38.04 0.14 6.73
C ASP A 689 -38.97 0.43 5.54
N ALA A 690 -39.96 -0.45 5.30
CA ALA A 690 -41.11 -0.17 4.45
C ALA A 690 -42.23 0.33 5.36
N ALA A 691 -42.38 1.65 5.40
CA ALA A 691 -43.37 2.34 6.17
C ALA A 691 -44.82 1.93 5.82
N GLN A 692 -45.65 1.93 6.87
CA GLN A 692 -47.12 1.99 6.91
C GLN A 692 -47.91 0.67 6.97
N GLY A 693 -48.03 0.16 8.20
CA GLY A 693 -49.31 0.03 8.93
C GLY A 693 -50.29 -1.07 8.49
N VAL A 694 -50.50 -2.05 9.36
CA VAL A 694 -51.80 -2.46 9.96
C VAL A 694 -51.54 -3.61 10.96
N GLU A 695 -52.11 -3.48 12.16
CA GLU A 695 -52.07 -4.42 13.30
C GLU A 695 -52.97 -5.68 13.10
N PRO A 696 -52.81 -6.74 13.92
CA PRO A 696 -52.80 -8.15 13.51
C PRO A 696 -54.09 -8.94 13.79
N GLY A 697 -54.19 -10.14 13.21
CA GLY A 697 -55.24 -11.11 13.56
C GLY A 697 -55.07 -12.52 12.96
N THR A 698 -54.43 -13.40 13.73
CA THR A 698 -54.89 -14.77 14.08
C THR A 698 -54.87 -15.90 13.03
N GLN A 699 -53.87 -16.78 13.23
CA GLN A 699 -53.87 -18.27 13.29
C GLN A 699 -54.03 -19.18 12.05
N VAL A 700 -53.19 -20.22 12.16
CA VAL A 700 -53.23 -21.64 11.72
C VAL A 700 -52.90 -22.02 10.27
N ASP A 701 -51.69 -22.58 10.16
CA ASP A 701 -51.35 -23.97 9.80
C ASP A 701 -51.78 -24.60 8.46
N GLU A 702 -50.75 -25.25 7.92
CA GLU A 702 -50.71 -26.43 7.03
C GLU A 702 -51.07 -26.28 5.55
N ALA A 703 -49.99 -26.32 4.77
CA ALA A 703 -49.86 -26.87 3.41
C ALA A 703 -50.62 -26.17 2.26
N GLU A 704 -49.99 -26.24 1.08
CA GLU A 704 -50.39 -25.60 -0.18
C GLU A 704 -50.06 -24.08 -0.20
N VAL A 705 -49.37 -23.47 -1.16
CA VAL A 705 -49.27 -23.68 -2.61
C VAL A 705 -47.93 -23.07 -3.08
N LEU A 706 -47.15 -23.81 -3.89
CA LEU A 706 -46.01 -23.27 -4.65
C LEU A 706 -46.50 -22.11 -5.56
N PRO A 707 -45.83 -20.94 -5.61
CA PRO A 707 -46.34 -19.81 -6.39
C PRO A 707 -46.45 -20.14 -7.89
N ALA A 708 -47.68 -20.06 -8.37
CA ALA A 708 -48.15 -20.30 -9.73
C ALA A 708 -47.56 -19.29 -10.73
N PHE A 709 -46.34 -19.54 -11.20
CA PHE A 709 -45.81 -18.95 -12.43
C PHE A 709 -45.31 -19.99 -13.45
N LEU A 710 -45.22 -21.26 -13.07
CA LEU A 710 -44.99 -22.41 -13.95
C LEU A 710 -45.72 -23.56 -13.21
N GLU A 711 -46.91 -24.01 -13.57
CA GLU A 711 -47.36 -24.59 -14.83
C GLU A 711 -48.90 -24.75 -14.72
N GLU A 712 -49.63 -24.60 -15.81
CA GLU A 712 -50.74 -25.50 -16.19
C GLU A 712 -51.06 -25.25 -17.67
N GLU A 713 -51.27 -26.24 -18.53
CA GLU A 713 -50.96 -27.67 -18.54
C GLU A 713 -51.34 -28.18 -19.96
N PRO A 714 -50.96 -29.40 -20.35
CA PRO A 714 -51.16 -29.94 -21.69
C PRO A 714 -52.53 -30.64 -21.84
N VAL A 715 -53.01 -30.76 -23.08
CA VAL A 715 -53.92 -31.88 -23.44
C VAL A 715 -53.63 -32.38 -24.86
N GLU A 716 -53.64 -33.71 -24.98
CA GLU A 716 -53.18 -34.52 -26.10
C GLU A 716 -54.07 -34.54 -27.38
N ALA A 717 -53.38 -34.95 -28.45
CA ALA A 717 -53.79 -35.84 -29.54
C ALA A 717 -54.81 -35.37 -30.61
N GLY A 718 -54.34 -35.43 -31.87
CA GLY A 718 -55.21 -35.66 -33.03
C GLY A 718 -54.75 -35.04 -34.34
N THR A 719 -53.93 -35.79 -35.09
CA THR A 719 -53.82 -35.83 -36.57
C THR A 719 -54.57 -34.80 -37.44
N GLY A 720 -53.85 -34.19 -38.39
CA GLY A 720 -54.37 -34.00 -39.76
C GLY A 720 -54.40 -32.58 -40.33
N ALA A 721 -53.43 -32.31 -41.21
CA ALA A 721 -53.54 -31.63 -42.50
C ALA A 721 -54.26 -30.25 -42.64
N ASP A 722 -53.48 -29.31 -43.20
CA ASP A 722 -53.78 -28.53 -44.41
C ASP A 722 -54.04 -27.01 -44.29
N THR A 723 -53.41 -26.31 -45.23
CA THR A 723 -53.67 -24.96 -45.76
C THR A 723 -53.36 -23.68 -44.95
N ALA A 724 -52.43 -22.87 -45.50
CA ALA A 724 -52.36 -21.40 -45.41
C ALA A 724 -53.51 -20.73 -46.21
N PRO A 725 -53.62 -19.39 -46.45
CA PRO A 725 -52.87 -18.20 -45.97
C PRO A 725 -53.78 -16.95 -45.65
N GLY A 726 -53.18 -15.76 -45.43
CA GLY A 726 -53.80 -14.42 -45.64
C GLY A 726 -53.65 -13.43 -44.47
N ASN A 727 -52.91 -12.32 -44.62
CA ASN A 727 -53.37 -10.94 -44.98
C ASN A 727 -54.24 -10.28 -43.88
N ASP A 728 -54.21 -9.00 -43.51
CA ASP A 728 -53.56 -7.75 -43.96
C ASP A 728 -53.74 -6.71 -42.82
N ASP A 729 -52.87 -5.71 -42.79
CA ASP A 729 -53.08 -4.27 -42.52
C ASP A 729 -54.03 -3.71 -41.43
N ASP A 730 -53.40 -2.96 -40.51
CA ASP A 730 -53.45 -1.49 -40.38
C ASP A 730 -54.71 -0.72 -39.86
N ALA A 731 -54.39 0.39 -39.16
CA ALA A 731 -55.16 1.61 -38.93
C ALA A 731 -56.26 1.70 -37.82
N ALA A 732 -55.80 2.15 -36.64
CA ALA A 732 -56.13 3.39 -35.92
C ALA A 732 -57.50 4.13 -36.01
N LEU A 733 -57.88 4.69 -34.83
CA LEU A 733 -58.75 5.87 -34.50
C LEU A 733 -60.26 5.61 -34.20
N PRO A 734 -61.00 6.53 -33.52
CA PRO A 734 -60.69 7.34 -32.33
C PRO A 734 -61.91 7.60 -31.37
N GLU A 735 -61.66 8.48 -30.37
CA GLU A 735 -62.57 9.39 -29.63
C GLU A 735 -63.54 8.87 -28.55
N ALA A 736 -63.32 9.31 -27.29
CA ALA A 736 -64.35 9.97 -26.47
C ALA A 736 -63.74 10.61 -25.18
N ALA A 737 -63.99 11.93 -25.06
CA ALA A 737 -64.04 12.81 -23.88
C ALA A 737 -62.80 13.06 -23.01
#